data_AF-A0ABD2ETK0-F1
#
_entry.id   AF-A0ABD2ETK0-F1
#
_cell.length_a   1.000
_cell.length_b   1.000
_cell.length_c   1.000
_cell.angle_alpha   90.00
_cell.angle_beta   90.00
_cell.angle_gamma   90.00
#
_symmetry.space_group_name_H-M   'P 1'
#
loop_
_entity.id
_entity.type
_entity.pdbx_description
1 polymer ?
#
loop_
_entity_poly.entity_id
_entity_poly.type
_entity_poly.pdbx_seq_one_letter_code
_entity_poly.pdbx_strand_id
1 'polypeptide(L)'
;MTQQPQEGFDRSVEDAQAWMKAVQERLQVNDNTQGPRAALEARLRETEKICQLEPEGRVKVDLVLRAAEALLACCPRDQKPEILARLKDIKARWEETVTYMTHCHSRIEWVWLHWSEYLLARDEFYRWFQKMTVTLEPHVELQLGLKEKQWQLSHAQVLLHNVDSQAVLLDRLLEEAASLFNRIGDPSVDEDAQKRMKAEYDAVKAKAQDRVALLERVAQEHEQYQASVDEFQLWLKAVVEKVNGCLGRSCKLPIPHRLSALQDIAKDFPRGEASLQRLEEQSGGVIQNTSPLGAEKITRELEEMGKVLEKLRVLGEEEEERLRGLLQSRGACEQQIRRLEAEVAEFRAGLQRLAQDGPEPTEKAGTEDELVARWRLYSATRAALASEEPRVDWLQAQLKEVITFPHDLQLLSDSIVTAIQEYQSLKGKSTRLRNAAETELWQRFQRPLQGLQLWKALAQRLLEVTTSLPDLPSLHTFLPQIEAALAESSRLKEQLTMLQLKREVLVSIFGQERATALLEQVAGSVRDRDLLHNSLLQRRSKLQSLLTQHKDFGAAFEPLQRKLLDLQVRVQAENGLQQDLPGKQAQLSRLQGLQEEGLDLGAQMEALKPLVQGNPNHQHKMDQLSSDYQALQRSLEDLMDRCQQSVREHCTFSHQLLELQQWIAAVTQKLESHRRDIGPWDVKSREVEVERLVAEFPEKEAQLPLIEAHGRLVMEKSSPEGAAVVQEELGELAESWRALRLLEENLLSLIRNWQLQRMELDSGKKMVFTNNIPKSGFLINPTDPIPRHRRREDEGSHEDFTQLLRSFEQWLQVENSKLVRIIAMRTATAKHLRTREMKLQELEARVPEGQHLFENLLRLGPARGTSDELEDLRYQWMLYKSKLKDSSHLLTQSSPGELTGFQKTWQWRGLGSLFRKACCVALPLQVLLLLFLLLLFLLPVGEEERSCALANNFARSFTLMLRYDGPPPT
;
A
#
# COMPACT_ATOMS: atom_id res chain seq x y z
N MET A 1 39.17 25.72 -174.30
CA MET A 1 37.83 25.31 -173.81
C MET A 1 37.83 25.29 -172.27
N THR A 2 38.04 26.44 -171.63
CA THR A 2 38.29 26.52 -170.17
C THR A 2 37.21 27.28 -169.39
N GLN A 3 36.30 28.00 -170.07
CA GLN A 3 35.27 28.81 -169.41
C GLN A 3 34.23 27.98 -168.63
N GLN A 4 33.69 26.91 -169.23
CA GLN A 4 32.65 26.09 -168.58
C GLN A 4 33.06 25.46 -167.23
N PRO A 5 34.25 24.83 -167.06
CA PRO A 5 34.68 24.35 -165.74
C PRO A 5 35.05 25.50 -164.78
N GLN A 6 35.49 26.64 -165.30
CA GLN A 6 35.79 27.83 -164.50
C GLN A 6 34.50 28.39 -163.89
N GLU A 7 33.46 28.63 -164.69
CA GLU A 7 32.13 29.04 -164.22
C GLU A 7 31.50 28.04 -163.24
N GLY A 8 31.70 26.74 -163.45
CA GLY A 8 31.23 25.69 -162.54
C GLY A 8 31.92 25.74 -161.17
N PHE A 9 33.24 25.93 -161.16
CA PHE A 9 34.00 26.18 -159.93
C PHE A 9 33.53 27.47 -159.27
N ASP A 10 33.50 28.60 -159.99
CA ASP A 10 33.12 29.91 -159.46
C ASP A 10 31.74 29.91 -158.79
N ARG A 11 30.72 29.31 -159.42
CA ARG A 11 29.39 29.16 -158.80
C ARG A 11 29.41 28.29 -157.54
N SER A 12 30.11 27.15 -157.56
CA SER A 12 30.22 26.30 -156.37
C SER A 12 30.92 27.01 -155.21
N VAL A 13 31.90 27.87 -155.52
CA VAL A 13 32.61 28.73 -154.56
C VAL A 13 31.65 29.76 -153.96
N GLU A 14 30.87 30.43 -154.79
CA GLU A 14 29.85 31.40 -154.37
C GLU A 14 28.76 30.76 -153.51
N ASP A 15 28.21 29.60 -153.91
CA ASP A 15 27.19 28.86 -153.15
C ASP A 15 27.68 28.41 -151.77
N ALA A 16 28.92 27.92 -151.69
CA ALA A 16 29.55 27.52 -150.42
C ALA A 16 29.82 28.73 -149.52
N GLN A 17 30.34 29.83 -150.06
CA GLN A 17 30.59 31.07 -149.32
C GLN A 17 29.28 31.74 -148.85
N ALA A 18 28.23 31.74 -149.67
CA ALA A 18 26.92 32.29 -149.31
C ALA A 18 26.26 31.49 -148.18
N TRP A 19 26.31 30.15 -148.21
CA TRP A 19 25.80 29.33 -147.12
C TRP A 19 26.62 29.50 -145.83
N MET A 20 27.96 29.52 -145.92
CA MET A 20 28.81 29.74 -144.73
C MET A 20 28.52 31.09 -144.10
N LYS A 21 28.39 32.15 -144.90
CA LYS A 21 28.00 33.49 -144.44
C LYS A 21 26.63 33.48 -143.75
N ALA A 22 25.61 32.87 -144.35
CA ALA A 22 24.27 32.81 -143.76
C ALA A 22 24.22 32.02 -142.44
N VAL A 23 25.08 31.00 -142.28
CA VAL A 23 25.28 30.28 -141.02
C VAL A 23 26.00 31.15 -140.00
N GLN A 24 27.09 31.82 -140.37
CA GLN A 24 27.82 32.74 -139.49
C GLN A 24 26.93 33.90 -139.00
N GLU A 25 26.10 34.48 -139.86
CA GLU A 25 25.13 35.52 -139.50
C GLU A 25 24.07 35.01 -138.50
N ARG A 26 23.54 33.79 -138.70
CA ARG A 26 22.61 33.16 -137.74
C ARG A 26 23.27 32.82 -136.40
N LEU A 27 24.56 32.43 -136.41
CA LEU A 27 25.33 32.21 -135.19
C LEU A 27 25.53 33.53 -134.44
N GLN A 28 25.98 34.61 -135.10
CA GLN A 28 26.21 35.91 -134.46
C GLN A 28 24.97 36.46 -133.70
N VAL A 29 23.76 36.19 -134.20
CA VAL A 29 22.51 36.58 -133.52
C VAL A 29 22.21 35.73 -132.27
N ASN A 30 22.65 34.46 -132.25
CA ASN A 30 22.42 33.52 -131.15
C ASN A 30 23.59 33.44 -130.16
N ASP A 31 24.79 33.90 -130.53
CA ASP A 31 26.05 33.74 -129.79
C ASP A 31 26.17 34.69 -128.58
N ASN A 32 25.19 34.60 -127.70
CA ASN A 32 25.02 35.45 -126.53
C ASN A 32 24.44 34.62 -125.38
N THR A 33 25.06 34.68 -124.20
CA THR A 33 24.62 33.98 -122.99
C THR A 33 23.73 34.83 -122.07
N GLN A 34 23.56 36.13 -122.37
CA GLN A 34 22.88 37.11 -121.52
C GLN A 34 21.35 37.11 -121.71
N GLY A 35 20.61 37.32 -120.62
CA GLY A 35 19.16 37.36 -120.56
C GLY A 35 18.52 36.14 -119.88
N PRO A 36 17.19 36.09 -119.77
CA PRO A 36 16.48 35.11 -118.97
C PRO A 36 16.60 33.69 -119.51
N ARG A 37 16.51 32.70 -118.62
CA ARG A 37 16.74 31.27 -118.90
C ARG A 37 15.97 30.73 -120.12
N ALA A 38 14.72 31.16 -120.31
CA ALA A 38 13.90 30.77 -121.45
C ALA A 38 14.44 31.30 -122.80
N ALA A 39 15.09 32.47 -122.81
CA ALA A 39 15.76 33.01 -124.00
C ALA A 39 17.09 32.27 -124.28
N LEU A 40 17.84 31.92 -123.23
CA LEU A 40 19.05 31.09 -123.37
C LEU A 40 18.70 29.70 -123.94
N GLU A 41 17.63 29.08 -123.45
CA GLU A 41 17.14 27.79 -123.96
C GLU A 41 16.64 27.87 -125.41
N ALA A 42 16.02 28.98 -125.79
CA ALA A 42 15.63 29.21 -127.19
C ALA A 42 16.85 29.32 -128.13
N ARG A 43 17.92 30.00 -127.70
CA ARG A 43 19.20 30.07 -128.44
C ARG A 43 19.92 28.72 -128.47
N LEU A 44 19.83 27.91 -127.41
CA LEU A 44 20.37 26.56 -127.38
C LEU A 44 19.73 25.68 -128.47
N ARG A 45 18.40 25.65 -128.52
CA ARG A 45 17.63 24.92 -129.54
C ARG A 45 17.86 25.46 -130.97
N GLU A 46 18.12 26.75 -131.13
CA GLU A 46 18.43 27.34 -132.44
C GLU A 46 19.87 27.04 -132.91
N THR A 47 20.85 27.05 -132.00
CA THR A 47 22.22 26.64 -132.33
C THR A 47 22.32 25.13 -132.59
N GLU A 48 21.56 24.30 -131.89
CA GLU A 48 21.41 22.88 -132.19
C GLU A 48 20.91 22.67 -133.64
N LYS A 49 19.86 23.39 -134.04
CA LYS A 49 19.36 23.41 -135.43
C LYS A 49 20.38 23.93 -136.44
N ILE A 50 21.29 24.82 -136.05
CA ILE A 50 22.39 25.27 -136.93
C ILE A 50 23.43 24.14 -137.07
N CYS A 51 23.85 23.50 -135.99
CA CYS A 51 24.74 22.35 -136.01
C CYS A 51 24.21 21.19 -136.87
N GLN A 52 22.90 20.94 -136.84
CA GLN A 52 22.23 19.94 -137.70
C GLN A 52 22.36 20.23 -139.22
N LEU A 53 22.76 21.44 -139.64
CA LEU A 53 23.03 21.78 -141.04
C LEU A 53 24.48 21.52 -141.49
N GLU A 54 25.38 21.14 -140.59
CA GLU A 54 26.79 20.80 -140.92
C GLU A 54 26.93 19.80 -142.10
N PRO A 55 26.09 18.75 -142.25
CA PRO A 55 26.15 17.86 -143.41
C PRO A 55 25.83 18.56 -144.74
N GLU A 56 24.94 19.56 -144.75
CA GLU A 56 24.61 20.36 -145.94
C GLU A 56 25.82 21.20 -146.38
N GLY A 57 26.49 21.83 -145.40
CA GLY A 57 27.71 22.60 -145.63
C GLY A 57 28.85 21.73 -146.16
N ARG A 58 29.06 20.53 -145.60
CA ARG A 58 30.04 19.55 -146.11
C ARG A 58 29.81 19.23 -147.58
N VAL A 59 28.56 18.95 -147.98
CA VAL A 59 28.23 18.62 -149.38
C VAL A 59 28.57 19.79 -150.32
N LYS A 60 28.40 21.04 -149.90
CA LYS A 60 28.79 22.22 -150.71
C LYS A 60 30.31 22.34 -150.86
N VAL A 61 31.07 22.09 -149.80
CA VAL A 61 32.54 22.07 -149.87
C VAL A 61 33.03 20.91 -150.75
N ASP A 62 32.45 19.71 -150.64
CA ASP A 62 32.77 18.57 -151.51
C ASP A 62 32.49 18.84 -152.99
N LEU A 63 31.44 19.60 -153.31
CA LEU A 63 31.15 20.06 -154.68
C LEU A 63 32.24 21.02 -155.19
N VAL A 64 32.69 21.97 -154.36
CA VAL A 64 33.82 22.86 -154.68
C VAL A 64 35.10 22.06 -154.97
N LEU A 65 35.39 21.03 -154.17
CA LEU A 65 36.56 20.17 -154.39
C LEU A 65 36.50 19.45 -155.74
N ARG A 66 35.38 18.82 -156.07
CA ARG A 66 35.18 18.12 -157.36
C ARG A 66 35.25 19.07 -158.55
N ALA A 67 34.68 20.27 -158.43
CA ALA A 67 34.75 21.29 -159.47
C ALA A 67 36.20 21.78 -159.70
N ALA A 68 36.95 21.97 -158.62
CA ALA A 68 38.36 22.37 -158.69
C ALA A 68 39.27 21.26 -159.24
N GLU A 69 39.03 20.00 -158.93
CA GLU A 69 39.75 18.86 -159.52
C GLU A 69 39.59 18.82 -161.05
N ALA A 70 38.36 18.98 -161.54
CA ALA A 70 38.07 19.06 -162.98
C ALA A 70 38.73 20.28 -163.65
N LEU A 71 38.76 21.43 -162.97
CA LEU A 71 39.42 22.65 -163.44
C LEU A 71 40.95 22.51 -163.48
N LEU A 72 41.56 21.98 -162.41
CA LEU A 72 42.99 21.75 -162.30
C LEU A 72 43.52 20.72 -163.31
N ALA A 73 42.68 19.79 -163.77
CA ALA A 73 43.02 18.90 -164.88
C ALA A 73 43.17 19.64 -166.23
N CYS A 74 42.41 20.72 -166.45
CA CYS A 74 42.28 21.38 -167.76
C CYS A 74 43.04 22.70 -167.90
N CYS A 75 43.42 23.37 -166.80
CA CYS A 75 43.99 24.72 -166.85
C CYS A 75 45.52 24.79 -167.10
N PRO A 76 46.01 25.91 -167.69
CA PRO A 76 47.44 26.24 -167.79
C PRO A 76 48.16 26.21 -166.44
N ARG A 77 49.48 25.98 -166.45
CA ARG A 77 50.31 25.85 -165.24
C ARG A 77 50.22 27.07 -164.31
N ASP A 78 50.10 28.26 -164.91
CA ASP A 78 50.21 29.55 -164.22
C ASP A 78 48.93 29.93 -163.44
N GLN A 79 47.78 29.33 -163.80
CA GLN A 79 46.49 29.53 -163.11
C GLN A 79 46.26 28.54 -161.95
N LYS A 80 47.00 27.43 -161.91
CA LYS A 80 46.88 26.43 -160.83
C LYS A 80 47.15 26.95 -159.41
N PRO A 81 48.15 27.83 -159.13
CA PRO A 81 48.35 28.36 -157.79
C PRO A 81 47.16 29.20 -157.29
N GLU A 82 46.46 29.93 -158.18
CA GLU A 82 45.29 30.74 -157.81
C GLU A 82 44.08 29.87 -157.42
N ILE A 83 43.80 28.82 -158.20
CA ILE A 83 42.74 27.85 -157.90
C ILE A 83 43.03 27.12 -156.57
N LEU A 84 44.30 26.72 -156.35
CA LEU A 84 44.72 26.09 -155.09
C LEU A 84 44.65 27.05 -153.89
N ALA A 85 44.91 28.35 -154.08
CA ALA A 85 44.72 29.35 -153.03
C ALA A 85 43.24 29.54 -152.68
N ARG A 86 42.34 29.59 -153.67
CA ARG A 86 40.88 29.66 -153.45
C ARG A 86 40.32 28.41 -152.78
N LEU A 87 40.83 27.22 -153.13
CA LEU A 87 40.51 25.99 -152.41
C LEU A 87 40.95 26.05 -150.94
N LYS A 88 42.14 26.58 -150.65
CA LYS A 88 42.65 26.70 -149.27
C LYS A 88 41.83 27.69 -148.46
N ASP A 89 41.46 28.83 -149.04
CA ASP A 89 40.56 29.83 -148.44
C ASP A 89 39.20 29.22 -148.05
N ILE A 90 38.56 28.46 -148.94
CA ILE A 90 37.26 27.84 -148.67
C ILE A 90 37.35 26.74 -147.61
N LYS A 91 38.41 25.92 -147.61
CA LYS A 91 38.65 24.95 -146.53
C LYS A 91 38.84 25.64 -145.19
N ALA A 92 39.63 26.71 -145.12
CA ALA A 92 39.85 27.46 -143.90
C ALA A 92 38.55 28.10 -143.38
N ARG A 93 37.74 28.72 -144.25
CA ARG A 93 36.43 29.28 -143.87
C ARG A 93 35.43 28.21 -143.44
N TRP A 94 35.49 27.01 -144.02
CA TRP A 94 34.68 25.87 -143.60
C TRP A 94 35.08 25.38 -142.21
N GLU A 95 36.37 25.17 -141.98
CA GLU A 95 36.93 24.78 -140.68
C GLU A 95 36.63 25.83 -139.59
N GLU A 96 36.75 27.12 -139.91
CA GLU A 96 36.33 28.26 -139.07
C GLU A 96 34.82 28.22 -138.78
N THR A 97 33.98 27.99 -139.78
CA THR A 97 32.52 27.96 -139.62
C THR A 97 32.09 26.80 -138.73
N VAL A 98 32.60 25.58 -138.94
CA VAL A 98 32.29 24.41 -138.08
C VAL A 98 32.81 24.62 -136.65
N THR A 99 34.00 25.21 -136.51
CA THR A 99 34.55 25.57 -135.19
C THR A 99 33.66 26.58 -134.48
N TYR A 100 33.12 27.57 -135.21
CA TYR A 100 32.20 28.55 -134.65
C TYR A 100 30.83 27.95 -134.29
N MET A 101 30.27 27.07 -135.14
CA MET A 101 29.03 26.32 -134.85
C MET A 101 29.18 25.55 -133.53
N THR A 102 30.24 24.75 -133.41
CA THR A 102 30.53 23.94 -132.23
C THR A 102 30.75 24.80 -130.98
N HIS A 103 31.61 25.84 -131.07
CA HIS A 103 31.93 26.70 -129.93
C HIS A 103 30.73 27.52 -129.44
N CYS A 104 29.93 28.08 -130.36
CA CYS A 104 28.71 28.82 -130.03
C CYS A 104 27.69 27.90 -129.32
N HIS A 105 27.42 26.73 -129.89
CA HIS A 105 26.48 25.77 -129.31
C HIS A 105 26.92 25.29 -127.92
N SER A 106 28.14 24.74 -127.79
CA SER A 106 28.63 24.22 -126.50
C SER A 106 28.81 25.32 -125.44
N ARG A 107 29.08 26.58 -125.83
CA ARG A 107 29.12 27.71 -124.87
C ARG A 107 27.74 28.00 -124.29
N ILE A 108 26.70 27.99 -125.10
CA ILE A 108 25.31 28.22 -124.67
C ILE A 108 24.79 27.03 -123.87
N GLU A 109 25.06 25.81 -124.33
CA GLU A 109 24.74 24.55 -123.65
C GLU A 109 25.34 24.52 -122.24
N TRP A 110 26.64 24.78 -122.12
CA TRP A 110 27.36 24.76 -120.84
C TRP A 110 26.78 25.77 -119.84
N VAL A 111 26.47 27.01 -120.26
CA VAL A 111 25.85 28.00 -119.36
C VAL A 111 24.43 27.60 -118.97
N TRP A 112 23.64 27.01 -119.88
CA TRP A 112 22.28 26.54 -119.56
C TRP A 112 22.31 25.34 -118.60
N LEU A 113 23.22 24.39 -118.79
CA LEU A 113 23.44 23.25 -117.88
C LEU A 113 23.90 23.71 -116.50
N HIS A 114 24.93 24.56 -116.41
CA HIS A 114 25.43 25.07 -115.14
C HIS A 114 24.37 25.88 -114.36
N TRP A 115 23.54 26.67 -115.06
CA TRP A 115 22.37 27.33 -114.45
C TRP A 115 21.30 26.33 -114.00
N SER A 116 21.18 25.16 -114.65
CA SER A 116 20.25 24.10 -114.23
C SER A 116 20.69 23.45 -112.92
N GLU A 117 21.98 23.13 -112.81
CA GLU A 117 22.59 22.52 -111.63
C GLU A 117 22.48 23.44 -110.41
N TYR A 118 22.82 24.72 -110.59
CA TYR A 118 22.65 25.76 -109.56
C TYR A 118 21.20 25.84 -109.06
N LEU A 119 20.21 25.85 -109.96
CA LEU A 119 18.79 25.92 -109.56
C LEU A 119 18.36 24.71 -108.73
N LEU A 120 18.84 23.50 -109.07
CA LEU A 120 18.55 22.29 -108.30
C LEU A 120 19.16 22.36 -106.88
N ALA A 121 20.43 22.74 -106.76
CA ALA A 121 21.13 22.87 -105.48
C ALA A 121 20.54 24.00 -104.60
N ARG A 122 20.19 25.13 -105.21
CA ARG A 122 19.50 26.25 -104.56
C ARG A 122 18.12 25.82 -104.04
N ASP A 123 17.35 25.09 -104.83
CA ASP A 123 16.02 24.65 -104.42
C ASP A 123 16.08 23.54 -103.36
N GLU A 124 17.18 22.76 -103.29
CA GLU A 124 17.47 21.85 -102.17
C GLU A 124 17.79 22.60 -100.89
N PHE A 125 18.64 23.64 -100.97
CA PHE A 125 18.90 24.54 -99.85
C PHE A 125 17.61 25.21 -99.33
N TYR A 126 16.74 25.74 -100.20
CA TYR A 126 15.47 26.33 -99.76
C TYR A 126 14.50 25.31 -99.15
N ARG A 127 14.48 24.06 -99.63
CA ARG A 127 13.70 22.97 -98.99
C ARG A 127 14.20 22.64 -97.58
N TRP A 128 15.51 22.65 -97.36
CA TRP A 128 16.09 22.55 -96.01
C TRP A 128 15.75 23.79 -95.16
N PHE A 129 15.91 24.99 -95.72
CA PHE A 129 15.70 26.27 -95.04
C PHE A 129 14.27 26.44 -94.52
N GLN A 130 13.27 26.09 -95.33
CA GLN A 130 11.86 26.11 -94.94
C GLN A 130 11.60 25.14 -93.77
N LYS A 131 12.14 23.91 -93.85
CA LYS A 131 12.04 22.92 -92.78
C LYS A 131 12.66 23.44 -91.48
N MET A 132 13.85 24.03 -91.54
CA MET A 132 14.53 24.59 -90.36
C MET A 132 13.77 25.78 -89.77
N THR A 133 13.24 26.67 -90.62
CA THR A 133 12.41 27.81 -90.21
C THR A 133 11.18 27.37 -89.42
N VAL A 134 10.41 26.41 -89.94
CA VAL A 134 9.23 25.84 -89.25
C VAL A 134 9.62 25.07 -87.98
N THR A 135 10.81 24.46 -87.94
CA THR A 135 11.32 23.78 -86.73
C THR A 135 11.68 24.77 -85.60
N LEU A 136 12.09 25.99 -85.94
CA LEU A 136 12.51 27.03 -84.99
C LEU A 136 11.40 28.06 -84.67
N GLU A 137 10.30 28.07 -85.41
CA GLU A 137 9.17 29.01 -85.24
C GLU A 137 8.40 28.86 -83.89
N PRO A 138 8.09 27.65 -83.39
CA PRO A 138 7.51 27.50 -82.05
C PRO A 138 8.46 28.03 -80.98
N HIS A 139 7.92 28.68 -79.94
CA HIS A 139 8.73 29.16 -78.82
C HIS A 139 9.25 27.98 -77.95
N VAL A 140 10.15 28.25 -77.00
CA VAL A 140 10.64 27.20 -76.09
C VAL A 140 9.56 26.83 -75.07
N GLU A 141 9.09 25.59 -75.12
CA GLU A 141 8.14 25.05 -74.15
C GLU A 141 8.80 24.84 -72.78
N LEU A 142 8.31 25.52 -71.74
CA LEU A 142 8.82 25.36 -70.38
C LEU A 142 8.60 23.92 -69.88
N GLN A 143 9.65 23.29 -69.36
CA GLN A 143 9.63 21.87 -68.95
C GLN A 143 9.43 21.69 -67.43
N LEU A 144 9.28 20.44 -66.99
CA LEU A 144 9.07 20.08 -65.57
C LEU A 144 10.35 20.14 -64.72
N GLY A 145 11.50 19.72 -65.25
CA GLY A 145 12.73 19.56 -64.49
C GLY A 145 14.01 19.81 -65.28
N LEU A 146 15.15 19.67 -64.60
CA LEU A 146 16.48 19.87 -65.18
C LEU A 146 16.79 18.93 -66.36
N LYS A 147 16.38 17.66 -66.27
CA LYS A 147 16.71 16.64 -67.28
C LYS A 147 16.03 16.92 -68.62
N GLU A 148 14.79 17.38 -68.55
CA GLU A 148 13.99 17.75 -69.72
C GLU A 148 14.54 19.02 -70.36
N LYS A 149 15.01 19.99 -69.56
CA LYS A 149 15.73 21.20 -70.03
C LYS A 149 17.07 20.85 -70.69
N GLN A 150 17.89 20.00 -70.08
CA GLN A 150 19.16 19.51 -70.64
C GLN A 150 18.95 18.73 -71.95
N TRP A 151 17.84 17.98 -72.07
CA TRP A 151 17.47 17.31 -73.32
C TRP A 151 17.06 18.32 -74.41
N GLN A 152 16.23 19.32 -74.09
CA GLN A 152 15.90 20.40 -75.02
C GLN A 152 17.14 21.15 -75.50
N LEU A 153 18.08 21.46 -74.60
CA LEU A 153 19.36 22.08 -74.94
C LEU A 153 20.16 21.20 -75.92
N SER A 154 20.34 19.93 -75.60
CA SER A 154 21.06 18.97 -76.47
C SER A 154 20.42 18.90 -77.86
N HIS A 155 19.09 18.95 -77.95
CA HIS A 155 18.37 18.99 -79.21
C HIS A 155 18.60 20.31 -79.97
N ALA A 156 18.55 21.46 -79.29
CA ALA A 156 18.79 22.78 -79.89
C ALA A 156 20.25 22.93 -80.39
N GLN A 157 21.24 22.39 -79.67
CA GLN A 157 22.64 22.35 -80.11
C GLN A 157 22.83 21.51 -81.38
N VAL A 158 22.10 20.38 -81.53
CA VAL A 158 22.08 19.59 -82.77
C VAL A 158 21.43 20.35 -83.93
N LEU A 159 20.37 21.14 -83.67
CA LEU A 159 19.77 22.01 -84.69
C LEU A 159 20.72 23.14 -85.12
N LEU A 160 21.40 23.79 -84.17
CA LEU A 160 22.41 24.82 -84.46
C LEU A 160 23.58 24.25 -85.27
N HIS A 161 24.12 23.10 -84.88
CA HIS A 161 25.15 22.41 -85.66
C HIS A 161 24.68 22.04 -87.07
N ASN A 162 23.40 21.67 -87.22
CA ASN A 162 22.81 21.45 -88.55
C ASN A 162 22.77 22.74 -89.39
N VAL A 163 22.39 23.88 -88.80
CA VAL A 163 22.48 25.19 -89.48
C VAL A 163 23.92 25.51 -89.88
N ASP A 164 24.86 25.47 -88.94
CA ASP A 164 26.27 25.77 -89.21
C ASP A 164 26.88 24.88 -90.31
N SER A 165 26.46 23.62 -90.40
CA SER A 165 26.90 22.71 -91.48
C SER A 165 26.48 23.18 -92.89
N GLN A 166 25.40 23.95 -93.01
CA GLN A 166 24.91 24.45 -94.30
C GLN A 166 25.58 25.76 -94.75
N ALA A 167 26.39 26.41 -93.91
CA ALA A 167 27.19 27.57 -94.32
C ALA A 167 28.04 27.25 -95.56
N VAL A 168 28.66 26.06 -95.59
CA VAL A 168 29.52 25.61 -96.70
C VAL A 168 28.73 25.39 -98.00
N LEU A 169 27.43 25.10 -97.93
CA LEU A 169 26.56 25.03 -99.11
C LEU A 169 26.09 26.42 -99.54
N LEU A 170 25.74 27.29 -98.58
CA LEU A 170 25.38 28.68 -98.85
C LEU A 170 26.52 29.44 -99.54
N ASP A 171 27.75 29.37 -99.02
CA ASP A 171 28.89 30.09 -99.58
C ASP A 171 29.17 29.65 -101.03
N ARG A 172 29.09 28.35 -101.33
CA ARG A 172 29.20 27.82 -102.71
C ARG A 172 28.07 28.32 -103.61
N LEU A 173 26.83 28.32 -103.13
CA LEU A 173 25.69 28.84 -103.90
C LEU A 173 25.82 30.35 -104.16
N LEU A 174 26.46 31.11 -103.27
CA LEU A 174 26.76 32.53 -103.49
C LEU A 174 27.87 32.73 -104.54
N GLU A 175 28.96 31.94 -104.46
CA GLU A 175 30.03 31.93 -105.46
C GLU A 175 29.53 31.52 -106.86
N GLU A 176 28.71 30.47 -106.94
CA GLU A 176 28.07 30.01 -108.18
C GLU A 176 27.07 31.04 -108.72
N ALA A 177 26.25 31.66 -107.87
CA ALA A 177 25.34 32.74 -108.28
C ALA A 177 26.09 33.93 -108.88
N ALA A 178 27.20 34.37 -108.26
CA ALA A 178 28.05 35.43 -108.80
C ALA A 178 28.73 35.02 -110.12
N SER A 179 29.23 33.78 -110.20
CA SER A 179 29.84 33.19 -111.41
C SER A 179 28.84 33.09 -112.57
N LEU A 180 27.56 32.79 -112.28
CA LEU A 180 26.47 32.75 -113.23
C LEU A 180 26.02 34.16 -113.64
N PHE A 181 25.79 35.07 -112.69
CA PHE A 181 25.35 36.44 -112.95
C PHE A 181 26.27 37.17 -113.95
N ASN A 182 27.60 37.04 -113.79
CA ASN A 182 28.58 37.59 -114.71
C ASN A 182 28.46 37.05 -116.16
N ARG A 183 27.84 35.88 -116.37
CA ARG A 183 27.62 35.26 -117.70
C ARG A 183 26.22 35.46 -118.26
N ILE A 184 25.20 35.71 -117.43
CA ILE A 184 23.78 35.72 -117.84
C ILE A 184 23.03 37.03 -117.55
N GLY A 185 23.48 37.85 -116.59
CA GLY A 185 22.87 39.14 -116.28
C GLY A 185 21.42 39.09 -115.78
N ASP A 186 20.97 37.94 -115.28
CA ASP A 186 19.58 37.71 -114.87
C ASP A 186 19.34 38.09 -113.39
N PRO A 187 18.30 38.88 -113.05
CA PRO A 187 18.00 39.30 -111.68
C PRO A 187 17.72 38.17 -110.67
N SER A 188 17.46 36.94 -111.10
CA SER A 188 17.24 35.81 -110.17
C SER A 188 18.51 35.34 -109.45
N VAL A 189 19.68 35.79 -109.89
CA VAL A 189 21.00 35.50 -109.29
C VAL A 189 21.85 36.76 -109.05
N ASP A 190 21.25 37.95 -109.13
CA ASP A 190 21.95 39.22 -108.91
C ASP A 190 22.48 39.37 -107.47
N GLU A 191 23.27 40.42 -107.23
CA GLU A 191 23.83 40.67 -105.90
C GLU A 191 22.75 40.82 -104.82
N ASP A 192 21.56 41.29 -105.17
CA ASP A 192 20.49 41.53 -104.19
C ASP A 192 19.73 40.23 -103.89
N ALA A 193 19.63 39.29 -104.85
CA ALA A 193 19.20 37.91 -104.61
C ALA A 193 20.20 37.18 -103.69
N GLN A 194 21.50 37.37 -103.92
CA GLN A 194 22.56 36.83 -103.07
C GLN A 194 22.51 37.41 -101.64
N LYS A 195 22.39 38.74 -101.50
CA LYS A 195 22.22 39.43 -100.20
C LYS A 195 20.97 38.95 -99.46
N ARG A 196 19.84 38.77 -100.15
CA ARG A 196 18.59 38.22 -99.57
C ARG A 196 18.81 36.80 -99.03
N MET A 197 19.31 35.88 -99.86
CA MET A 197 19.53 34.48 -99.46
C MET A 197 20.48 34.35 -98.25
N LYS A 198 21.50 35.21 -98.17
CA LYS A 198 22.40 35.28 -97.02
C LYS A 198 21.71 35.84 -95.77
N ALA A 199 21.01 36.97 -95.87
CA ALA A 199 20.30 37.57 -94.74
C ALA A 199 19.20 36.67 -94.16
N GLU A 200 18.50 35.92 -95.02
CA GLU A 200 17.52 34.91 -94.61
C GLU A 200 18.17 33.77 -93.80
N TYR A 201 19.30 33.24 -94.26
CA TYR A 201 20.09 32.25 -93.52
C TYR A 201 20.63 32.80 -92.19
N ASP A 202 21.23 33.99 -92.19
CA ASP A 202 21.81 34.60 -91.00
C ASP A 202 20.72 34.86 -89.93
N ALA A 203 19.49 35.18 -90.34
CA ALA A 203 18.34 35.31 -89.43
C ALA A 203 17.86 33.97 -88.84
N VAL A 204 17.92 32.87 -89.61
CA VAL A 204 17.63 31.51 -89.10
C VAL A 204 18.74 31.03 -88.16
N LYS A 205 20.00 31.33 -88.47
CA LYS A 205 21.15 31.06 -87.62
C LYS A 205 21.08 31.82 -86.30
N ALA A 206 20.76 33.11 -86.32
CA ALA A 206 20.54 33.90 -85.10
C ALA A 206 19.46 33.27 -84.21
N LYS A 207 18.28 32.92 -84.76
CA LYS A 207 17.22 32.22 -84.02
C LYS A 207 17.67 30.89 -83.40
N ALA A 208 18.52 30.12 -84.09
CA ALA A 208 19.08 28.89 -83.53
C ALA A 208 20.05 29.16 -82.37
N GLN A 209 20.91 30.18 -82.52
CA GLN A 209 21.87 30.61 -81.49
C GLN A 209 21.17 31.17 -80.25
N ASP A 210 20.17 32.05 -80.42
CA ASP A 210 19.36 32.62 -79.33
C ASP A 210 18.63 31.52 -78.56
N ARG A 211 18.10 30.51 -79.26
CA ARG A 211 17.42 29.35 -78.65
C ARG A 211 18.36 28.49 -77.82
N VAL A 212 19.58 28.25 -78.31
CA VAL A 212 20.63 27.54 -77.57
C VAL A 212 21.05 28.35 -76.35
N ALA A 213 21.38 29.64 -76.50
CA ALA A 213 21.82 30.50 -75.40
C ALA A 213 20.76 30.69 -74.29
N LEU A 214 19.47 30.69 -74.65
CA LEU A 214 18.37 30.68 -73.69
C LEU A 214 18.31 29.33 -72.94
N LEU A 215 18.36 28.21 -73.65
CA LEU A 215 18.29 26.87 -73.06
C LEU A 215 19.52 26.54 -72.19
N GLU A 216 20.72 27.00 -72.58
CA GLU A 216 21.95 26.91 -71.80
C GLU A 216 21.79 27.61 -70.46
N ARG A 217 21.35 28.87 -70.47
CA ARG A 217 21.10 29.65 -69.26
C ARG A 217 20.06 28.99 -68.35
N VAL A 218 18.92 28.60 -68.92
CA VAL A 218 17.78 28.02 -68.19
C VAL A 218 18.09 26.61 -67.63
N ALA A 219 18.97 25.86 -68.28
CA ALA A 219 19.50 24.61 -67.75
C ALA A 219 20.54 24.87 -66.65
N GLN A 220 21.50 25.79 -66.86
CA GLN A 220 22.55 26.12 -65.91
C GLN A 220 22.01 26.73 -64.61
N GLU A 221 21.01 27.62 -64.68
CA GLU A 221 20.30 28.16 -63.52
C GLU A 221 19.68 27.05 -62.67
N HIS A 222 19.01 26.08 -63.32
CA HIS A 222 18.39 24.94 -62.65
C HIS A 222 19.45 23.95 -62.11
N GLU A 223 20.57 23.76 -62.81
CA GLU A 223 21.67 22.89 -62.38
C GLU A 223 22.40 23.45 -61.14
N GLN A 224 22.66 24.76 -61.12
CA GLN A 224 23.22 25.45 -59.96
C GLN A 224 22.27 25.45 -58.77
N TYR A 225 20.96 25.64 -59.00
CA TYR A 225 19.93 25.49 -57.97
C TYR A 225 19.89 24.05 -57.43
N GLN A 226 19.84 23.02 -58.29
CA GLN A 226 19.80 21.63 -57.86
C GLN A 226 21.05 21.24 -57.06
N ALA A 227 22.24 21.65 -57.47
CA ALA A 227 23.47 21.42 -56.72
C ALA A 227 23.44 22.09 -55.33
N SER A 228 22.85 23.29 -55.24
CA SER A 228 22.67 24.02 -53.97
C SER A 228 21.61 23.33 -53.08
N VAL A 229 20.54 22.77 -53.67
CA VAL A 229 19.55 21.95 -52.95
C VAL A 229 20.18 20.66 -52.44
N ASP A 230 21.00 19.99 -53.23
CA ASP A 230 21.67 18.75 -52.84
C ASP A 230 22.67 19.00 -51.70
N GLU A 231 23.45 20.10 -51.73
CA GLU A 231 24.30 20.53 -50.61
C GLU A 231 23.47 20.78 -49.34
N PHE A 232 22.38 21.57 -49.46
CA PHE A 232 21.52 21.89 -48.33
C PHE A 232 20.83 20.65 -47.75
N GLN A 233 20.35 19.72 -48.57
CA GLN A 233 19.76 18.46 -48.12
C GLN A 233 20.78 17.55 -47.43
N LEU A 234 22.04 17.53 -47.88
CA LEU A 234 23.11 16.80 -47.19
C LEU A 234 23.43 17.42 -45.83
N TRP A 235 23.53 18.74 -45.76
CA TRP A 235 23.70 19.46 -44.49
C TRP A 235 22.50 19.22 -43.55
N LEU A 236 21.27 19.32 -44.04
CA LEU A 236 20.05 19.12 -43.26
C LEU A 236 19.96 17.69 -42.71
N LYS A 237 20.31 16.67 -43.51
CA LYS A 237 20.41 15.26 -43.04
C LYS A 237 21.45 15.12 -41.92
N ALA A 238 22.63 15.74 -42.06
CA ALA A 238 23.64 15.74 -41.02
C ALA A 238 23.17 16.45 -39.73
N VAL A 239 22.40 17.54 -39.84
CA VAL A 239 21.79 18.20 -38.66
C VAL A 239 20.70 17.34 -38.03
N VAL A 240 19.82 16.70 -38.82
CA VAL A 240 18.84 15.71 -38.33
C VAL A 240 19.54 14.60 -37.53
N GLU A 241 20.63 14.05 -38.05
CA GLU A 241 21.41 13.00 -37.37
C GLU A 241 22.10 13.50 -36.08
N LYS A 242 22.73 14.69 -36.12
CA LYS A 242 23.32 15.33 -34.93
C LYS A 242 22.27 15.57 -33.83
N VAL A 243 21.12 16.15 -34.18
CA VAL A 243 20.02 16.44 -33.23
C VAL A 243 19.46 15.14 -32.68
N ASN A 244 19.08 14.18 -33.53
CA ASN A 244 18.59 12.87 -33.09
C ASN A 244 19.59 12.12 -32.19
N GLY A 245 20.90 12.26 -32.46
CA GLY A 245 21.96 11.74 -31.61
C GLY A 245 22.01 12.37 -30.21
N CYS A 246 21.47 13.57 -30.04
CA CYS A 246 21.33 14.29 -28.77
C CYS A 246 19.98 14.06 -28.07
N LEU A 247 18.96 13.51 -28.76
CA LEU A 247 17.61 13.29 -28.23
C LEU A 247 17.49 12.06 -27.30
N GLY A 248 16.45 12.07 -26.46
CA GLY A 248 15.94 10.87 -25.78
C GLY A 248 16.82 10.30 -24.64
N ARG A 249 16.49 9.08 -24.19
CA ARG A 249 17.23 8.35 -23.12
C ARG A 249 18.35 7.45 -23.65
N SER A 250 18.41 7.21 -24.96
CA SER A 250 19.38 6.34 -25.64
C SER A 250 20.71 7.04 -25.98
N CYS A 251 20.76 8.37 -25.94
CA CYS A 251 21.99 9.13 -26.11
C CYS A 251 23.01 8.79 -25.01
N LYS A 252 24.19 8.28 -25.41
CA LYS A 252 25.27 7.85 -24.50
C LYS A 252 26.10 8.99 -23.91
N LEU A 253 25.90 10.24 -24.37
CA LEU A 253 26.65 11.39 -23.88
C LEU A 253 26.07 11.89 -22.54
N PRO A 254 26.90 12.28 -21.56
CA PRO A 254 26.42 12.94 -20.35
C PRO A 254 25.65 14.22 -20.64
N ILE A 255 24.69 14.56 -19.78
CA ILE A 255 23.81 15.74 -19.90
C ILE A 255 24.55 17.05 -20.29
N PRO A 256 25.68 17.45 -19.67
CA PRO A 256 26.38 18.68 -20.07
C PRO A 256 27.02 18.60 -21.47
N HIS A 257 27.48 17.42 -21.91
CA HIS A 257 28.01 17.25 -23.28
C HIS A 257 26.88 17.25 -24.32
N ARG A 258 25.69 16.75 -23.97
CA ARG A 258 24.48 16.89 -24.82
C ARG A 258 24.06 18.36 -24.95
N LEU A 259 24.11 19.12 -23.84
CA LEU A 259 23.82 20.56 -23.85
C LEU A 259 24.80 21.31 -24.76
N SER A 260 26.11 21.06 -24.62
CA SER A 260 27.13 21.66 -25.51
C SER A 260 26.89 21.29 -26.98
N ALA A 261 26.59 20.01 -27.27
CA ALA A 261 26.34 19.57 -28.64
C ALA A 261 25.11 20.26 -29.26
N LEU A 262 24.02 20.43 -28.51
CA LEU A 262 22.86 21.22 -28.97
C LEU A 262 23.22 22.69 -29.17
N GLN A 263 24.00 23.31 -28.27
CA GLN A 263 24.48 24.69 -28.44
C GLN A 263 25.42 24.87 -29.64
N ASP A 264 26.20 23.86 -29.98
CA ASP A 264 27.06 23.87 -31.16
C ASP A 264 26.25 23.67 -32.46
N ILE A 265 25.18 22.86 -32.42
CA ILE A 265 24.19 22.77 -33.51
C ILE A 265 23.40 24.07 -33.65
N ALA A 266 23.07 24.75 -32.55
CA ALA A 266 22.35 26.02 -32.57
C ALA A 266 23.12 27.13 -33.32
N LYS A 267 24.46 27.08 -33.29
CA LYS A 267 25.34 27.99 -34.07
C LYS A 267 25.35 27.65 -35.56
N ASP A 268 25.04 26.41 -35.95
CA ASP A 268 24.90 26.01 -37.36
C ASP A 268 23.56 26.49 -37.97
N PHE A 269 22.49 26.69 -37.19
CA PHE A 269 21.16 27.05 -37.73
C PHE A 269 21.12 28.35 -38.56
N PRO A 270 21.73 29.48 -38.15
CA PRO A 270 21.73 30.71 -38.95
C PRO A 270 22.44 30.56 -40.31
N ARG A 271 23.41 29.65 -40.42
CA ARG A 271 24.00 29.27 -41.71
C ARG A 271 23.00 28.49 -42.57
N GLY A 272 22.18 27.65 -41.95
CA GLY A 272 21.06 26.97 -42.59
C GLY A 272 20.01 27.94 -43.13
N GLU A 273 19.58 28.91 -42.33
CA GLU A 273 18.62 29.95 -42.74
C GLU A 273 19.15 30.78 -43.93
N ALA A 274 20.39 31.25 -43.85
CA ALA A 274 21.03 31.99 -44.95
C ALA A 274 21.23 31.14 -46.23
N SER A 275 21.34 29.81 -46.08
CA SER A 275 21.36 28.88 -47.21
C SER A 275 19.97 28.65 -47.80
N LEU A 276 18.92 28.62 -46.96
CA LEU A 276 17.54 28.47 -47.41
C LEU A 276 17.04 29.74 -48.13
N GLN A 277 17.33 30.93 -47.60
CA GLN A 277 17.03 32.20 -48.29
C GLN A 277 17.72 32.27 -49.66
N ARG A 278 18.99 31.84 -49.77
CA ARG A 278 19.68 31.77 -51.06
C ARG A 278 19.01 30.80 -52.03
N LEU A 279 18.47 29.67 -51.54
CA LEU A 279 17.71 28.74 -52.36
C LEU A 279 16.37 29.33 -52.80
N GLU A 280 15.69 30.09 -51.96
CA GLU A 280 14.47 30.82 -52.32
C GLU A 280 14.78 31.87 -53.42
N GLU A 281 15.82 32.69 -53.24
CA GLU A 281 16.31 33.67 -54.23
C GLU A 281 16.64 33.01 -55.58
N GLN A 282 17.45 31.94 -55.57
CA GLN A 282 17.81 31.19 -56.77
C GLN A 282 16.58 30.56 -57.44
N SER A 283 15.65 30.01 -56.64
CA SER A 283 14.45 29.36 -57.17
C SER A 283 13.56 30.34 -57.93
N GLY A 284 13.55 31.63 -57.59
CA GLY A 284 12.72 32.63 -58.26
C GLY A 284 12.98 32.73 -59.77
N GLY A 285 14.24 32.62 -60.20
CA GLY A 285 14.62 32.55 -61.62
C GLY A 285 14.27 31.21 -62.25
N VAL A 286 14.58 30.11 -61.56
CA VAL A 286 14.29 28.75 -62.04
C VAL A 286 12.79 28.54 -62.24
N ILE A 287 11.94 29.03 -61.32
CA ILE A 287 10.48 28.96 -61.34
C ILE A 287 9.91 29.69 -62.57
N GLN A 288 10.37 30.93 -62.84
CA GLN A 288 9.94 31.69 -64.03
C GLN A 288 10.25 30.93 -65.33
N ASN A 289 11.37 30.22 -65.35
CA ASN A 289 11.83 29.43 -66.49
C ASN A 289 11.40 27.95 -66.44
N THR A 290 10.37 27.58 -65.66
CA THR A 290 9.89 26.19 -65.49
C THR A 290 8.36 26.13 -65.66
N SER A 291 7.83 24.98 -66.10
CA SER A 291 6.38 24.76 -66.24
C SER A 291 5.65 24.92 -64.89
N PRO A 292 4.36 25.29 -64.86
CA PRO A 292 3.63 25.54 -63.61
C PRO A 292 3.66 24.37 -62.60
N LEU A 293 3.60 23.13 -63.09
CA LEU A 293 3.67 21.93 -62.22
C LEU A 293 5.10 21.68 -61.69
N GLY A 294 6.13 22.04 -62.45
CA GLY A 294 7.52 22.01 -61.98
C GLY A 294 7.81 23.13 -60.98
N ALA A 295 7.25 24.32 -61.21
CA ALA A 295 7.29 25.43 -60.26
C ALA A 295 6.62 25.07 -58.92
N GLU A 296 5.41 24.50 -58.94
CA GLU A 296 4.72 24.05 -57.72
C GLU A 296 5.51 22.97 -56.97
N LYS A 297 6.18 22.06 -57.70
CA LYS A 297 7.10 21.08 -57.10
C LYS A 297 8.27 21.77 -56.39
N ILE A 298 8.93 22.72 -57.05
CA ILE A 298 10.07 23.47 -56.50
C ILE A 298 9.66 24.25 -55.24
N THR A 299 8.54 24.98 -55.26
CA THR A 299 8.05 25.71 -54.08
C THR A 299 7.69 24.76 -52.94
N ARG A 300 7.08 23.61 -53.23
CA ARG A 300 6.74 22.61 -52.22
C ARG A 300 7.98 21.97 -51.59
N GLU A 301 9.00 21.65 -52.37
CA GLU A 301 10.27 21.10 -51.86
C GLU A 301 11.02 22.11 -50.97
N LEU A 302 10.99 23.41 -51.32
CA LEU A 302 11.50 24.49 -50.46
C LEU A 302 10.68 24.62 -49.16
N GLU A 303 9.35 24.64 -49.24
CA GLU A 303 8.47 24.66 -48.07
C GLU A 303 8.70 23.47 -47.14
N GLU A 304 8.86 22.26 -47.69
CA GLU A 304 9.14 21.05 -46.91
C GLU A 304 10.51 21.11 -46.23
N MET A 305 11.54 21.59 -46.94
CA MET A 305 12.87 21.83 -46.36
C MET A 305 12.85 22.89 -45.25
N GLY A 306 12.12 23.99 -45.42
CA GLY A 306 11.93 25.01 -44.38
C GLY A 306 11.16 24.49 -43.16
N LYS A 307 10.08 23.73 -43.36
CA LYS A 307 9.30 23.10 -42.27
C LYS A 307 10.14 22.08 -41.49
N VAL A 308 11.07 21.38 -42.14
CA VAL A 308 12.01 20.47 -41.47
C VAL A 308 13.09 21.25 -40.69
N LEU A 309 13.67 22.31 -41.28
CA LEU A 309 14.63 23.18 -40.60
C LEU A 309 14.04 23.78 -39.31
N GLU A 310 12.84 24.37 -39.41
CA GLU A 310 12.18 25.01 -38.27
C GLU A 310 11.81 24.00 -37.18
N LYS A 311 11.30 22.83 -37.58
CA LYS A 311 11.01 21.75 -36.63
C LYS A 311 12.27 21.25 -35.89
N LEU A 312 13.43 21.24 -36.54
CA LEU A 312 14.70 20.89 -35.90
C LEU A 312 15.19 21.97 -34.94
N ARG A 313 14.96 23.25 -35.26
CA ARG A 313 15.24 24.38 -34.36
C ARG A 313 14.44 24.23 -33.06
N VAL A 314 13.11 24.14 -33.17
CA VAL A 314 12.20 24.01 -32.02
C VAL A 314 12.52 22.76 -31.18
N LEU A 315 12.70 21.59 -31.81
CA LEU A 315 13.09 20.37 -31.07
C LEU A 315 14.47 20.47 -30.40
N GLY A 316 15.40 21.24 -30.97
CA GLY A 316 16.71 21.51 -30.39
C GLY A 316 16.62 22.45 -29.18
N GLU A 317 15.82 23.51 -29.29
CA GLU A 317 15.58 24.49 -28.21
C GLU A 317 14.80 23.87 -27.04
N GLU A 318 13.72 23.13 -27.32
CA GLU A 318 12.94 22.39 -26.33
C GLU A 318 13.82 21.41 -25.53
N GLU A 319 14.72 20.67 -26.20
CA GLU A 319 15.61 19.72 -25.53
C GLU A 319 16.82 20.40 -24.87
N GLU A 320 17.32 21.53 -25.39
CA GLU A 320 18.34 22.30 -24.66
C GLU A 320 17.74 22.86 -23.36
N GLU A 321 16.54 23.44 -23.39
CA GLU A 321 15.84 23.90 -22.18
C GLU A 321 15.52 22.75 -21.23
N ARG A 322 15.03 21.60 -21.74
CA ARG A 322 14.78 20.41 -20.92
C ARG A 322 16.06 19.88 -20.26
N LEU A 323 17.20 19.88 -20.96
CA LEU A 323 18.49 19.48 -20.40
C LEU A 323 19.02 20.54 -19.42
N ARG A 324 18.80 21.84 -19.67
CA ARG A 324 19.14 22.94 -18.75
C ARG A 324 18.36 22.85 -17.44
N GLY A 325 17.05 22.60 -17.52
CA GLY A 325 16.19 22.36 -16.35
C GLY A 325 16.57 21.11 -15.57
N LEU A 326 17.01 20.04 -16.24
CA LEU A 326 17.58 18.87 -15.57
C LEU A 326 18.92 19.17 -14.88
N LEU A 327 19.79 19.99 -15.46
CA LEU A 327 21.04 20.41 -14.81
C LEU A 327 20.78 21.35 -13.62
N GLN A 328 19.81 22.26 -13.72
CA GLN A 328 19.42 23.15 -12.62
C GLN A 328 18.79 22.39 -11.46
N SER A 329 17.84 21.50 -11.73
CA SER A 329 17.20 20.67 -10.69
C SER A 329 18.17 19.68 -10.05
N ARG A 330 19.07 19.05 -10.85
CA ARG A 330 20.17 18.23 -10.32
C ARG A 330 21.13 19.06 -9.46
N GLY A 331 21.54 20.24 -9.93
CA GLY A 331 22.44 21.12 -9.18
C GLY A 331 21.84 21.63 -7.88
N ALA A 332 20.54 21.96 -7.86
CA ALA A 332 19.82 22.30 -6.64
C ALA A 332 19.72 21.11 -5.67
N CYS A 333 19.49 19.90 -6.18
CA CYS A 333 19.51 18.67 -5.38
C CYS A 333 20.90 18.42 -4.77
N GLU A 334 21.98 18.48 -5.57
CA GLU A 334 23.37 18.32 -5.10
C GLU A 334 23.77 19.40 -4.07
N GLN A 335 23.27 20.63 -4.20
CA GLN A 335 23.44 21.68 -3.19
C GLN A 335 22.68 21.38 -1.90
N GLN A 336 21.43 20.92 -1.97
CA GLN A 336 20.63 20.54 -0.80
C GLN A 336 21.23 19.33 -0.08
N ILE A 337 21.75 18.34 -0.82
CA ILE A 337 22.48 17.19 -0.27
C ILE A 337 23.71 17.68 0.52
N ARG A 338 24.59 18.49 -0.08
CA ARG A 338 25.78 19.02 0.61
C ARG A 338 25.44 19.86 1.85
N ARG A 339 24.31 20.59 1.82
CA ARG A 339 23.79 21.30 2.98
C ARG A 339 23.37 20.35 4.09
N LEU A 340 22.61 19.30 3.76
CA LEU A 340 22.21 18.26 4.71
C LEU A 340 23.41 17.50 5.29
N GLU A 341 24.43 17.19 4.48
CA GLU A 341 25.69 16.58 4.94
C GLU A 341 26.39 17.45 6.01
N ALA A 342 26.50 18.76 5.76
CA ALA A 342 27.13 19.70 6.69
C ALA A 342 26.32 19.85 7.99
N GLU A 343 25.00 20.00 7.90
CA GLU A 343 24.09 20.10 9.06
C GLU A 343 24.13 18.83 9.93
N VAL A 344 24.14 17.64 9.32
CA VAL A 344 24.25 16.36 10.03
C VAL A 344 25.63 16.18 10.68
N ALA A 345 26.70 16.62 10.02
CA ALA A 345 28.05 16.55 10.56
C ALA A 345 28.22 17.47 11.78
N GLU A 346 27.71 18.72 11.71
CA GLU A 346 27.76 19.67 12.82
C GLU A 346 26.87 19.20 13.99
N PHE A 347 25.67 18.70 13.70
CA PHE A 347 24.76 18.11 14.69
C PHE A 347 25.41 16.93 15.43
N ARG A 348 26.00 15.95 14.71
CA ARG A 348 26.78 14.87 15.34
C ARG A 348 27.94 15.40 16.18
N ALA A 349 28.68 16.40 15.72
CA ALA A 349 29.74 17.02 16.51
C ALA A 349 29.21 17.73 17.77
N GLY A 350 27.97 18.22 17.76
CA GLY A 350 27.24 18.64 18.96
C GLY A 350 26.96 17.47 19.92
N LEU A 351 26.32 16.40 19.41
CA LEU A 351 26.01 15.20 20.20
C LEU A 351 27.25 14.56 20.83
N GLN A 352 28.36 14.46 20.09
CA GLN A 352 29.60 13.85 20.57
C GLN A 352 30.23 14.66 21.72
N ARG A 353 30.20 16.00 21.67
CA ARG A 353 30.63 16.85 22.79
C ARG A 353 29.73 16.61 24.01
N LEU A 354 28.41 16.68 23.84
CA LEU A 354 27.42 16.43 24.91
C LEU A 354 27.48 15.00 25.49
N ALA A 355 28.01 14.03 24.73
CA ALA A 355 28.27 12.67 25.20
C ALA A 355 29.62 12.51 25.92
N GLN A 356 30.64 13.28 25.55
CA GLN A 356 31.97 13.29 26.21
C GLN A 356 31.96 14.07 27.53
N ASP A 357 31.20 15.17 27.59
CA ASP A 357 31.00 15.98 28.81
C ASP A 357 30.07 15.29 29.85
N GLY A 358 29.43 14.18 29.47
CA GLY A 358 28.53 13.40 30.32
C GLY A 358 29.26 12.27 31.06
N PRO A 359 29.38 12.28 32.40
CA PRO A 359 30.13 11.27 33.13
C PRO A 359 29.45 9.89 33.11
N GLU A 360 30.27 8.84 32.99
CA GLU A 360 29.82 7.45 33.10
C GLU A 360 29.35 7.10 34.53
N PRO A 361 28.44 6.12 34.68
CA PRO A 361 27.78 5.81 35.94
C PRO A 361 28.71 5.07 36.92
N THR A 362 29.52 5.83 37.66
CA THR A 362 30.25 5.28 38.82
C THR A 362 29.28 4.81 39.91
N GLU A 363 29.42 3.54 40.29
CA GLU A 363 28.52 2.86 41.22
C GLU A 363 28.54 3.51 42.62
N LYS A 364 27.36 3.99 43.05
CA LYS A 364 27.05 4.54 44.39
C LYS A 364 27.80 5.85 44.73
N ALA A 365 27.13 6.97 44.50
CA ALA A 365 27.47 8.24 45.15
C ALA A 365 27.13 8.15 46.66
N GLY A 366 28.10 8.51 47.50
CA GLY A 366 27.95 8.39 48.95
C GLY A 366 27.08 9.52 49.51
N THR A 367 27.50 10.75 49.26
CA THR A 367 26.90 11.97 49.83
C THR A 367 25.67 12.46 49.08
N GLU A 368 24.86 13.29 49.73
CA GLU A 368 23.72 13.94 49.08
C GLU A 368 24.18 15.00 48.06
N ASP A 369 25.26 15.73 48.35
CA ASP A 369 25.75 16.82 47.50
C ASP A 369 26.34 16.30 46.18
N GLU A 370 26.99 15.13 46.17
CA GLU A 370 27.40 14.43 44.94
C GLU A 370 26.19 14.11 44.04
N LEU A 371 25.08 13.65 44.63
CA LEU A 371 23.86 13.35 43.87
C LEU A 371 23.19 14.61 43.32
N VAL A 372 23.19 15.71 44.10
CA VAL A 372 22.69 17.01 43.63
C VAL A 372 23.56 17.55 42.49
N ALA A 373 24.88 17.43 42.57
CA ALA A 373 25.80 17.80 41.49
C ALA A 373 25.57 16.96 40.22
N ARG A 374 25.43 15.63 40.35
CA ARG A 374 25.10 14.72 39.24
C ARG A 374 23.74 15.07 38.61
N TRP A 375 22.71 15.34 39.41
CA TRP A 375 21.38 15.75 38.91
C TRP A 375 21.42 17.09 38.16
N ARG A 376 22.19 18.08 38.66
CA ARG A 376 22.38 19.37 37.98
C ARG A 376 23.07 19.20 36.63
N LEU A 377 24.13 18.39 36.58
CA LEU A 377 24.86 18.10 35.34
C LEU A 377 23.97 17.40 34.30
N TYR A 378 23.28 16.31 34.65
CA TYR A 378 22.36 15.64 33.71
C TYR A 378 21.19 16.54 33.28
N SER A 379 20.75 17.47 34.14
CA SER A 379 19.73 18.47 33.78
C SER A 379 20.26 19.52 32.80
N ALA A 380 21.53 19.95 32.93
CA ALA A 380 22.18 20.83 31.97
C ALA A 380 22.39 20.13 30.61
N THR A 381 22.87 18.88 30.58
CA THR A 381 22.94 18.09 29.33
C THR A 381 21.56 17.93 28.69
N ARG A 382 20.51 17.69 29.48
CA ARG A 382 19.12 17.64 28.99
C ARG A 382 18.66 18.97 28.39
N ALA A 383 19.03 20.11 28.99
CA ALA A 383 18.69 21.43 28.47
C ALA A 383 19.37 21.69 27.11
N ALA A 384 20.65 21.33 26.97
CA ALA A 384 21.36 21.42 25.69
C ALA A 384 20.76 20.51 24.60
N LEU A 385 20.30 19.31 24.98
CA LEU A 385 19.57 18.40 24.08
C LEU A 385 18.14 18.89 23.76
N ALA A 386 17.59 19.83 24.51
CA ALA A 386 16.32 20.47 24.19
C ALA A 386 16.51 21.65 23.21
N SER A 387 17.63 22.38 23.26
CA SER A 387 17.95 23.39 22.25
C SER A 387 18.26 22.81 20.87
N GLU A 388 18.73 21.56 20.79
CA GLU A 388 18.94 20.84 19.52
C GLU A 388 17.67 20.13 19.00
N GLU A 389 16.58 20.08 19.78
CA GLU A 389 15.31 19.46 19.39
C GLU A 389 14.70 20.01 18.08
N PRO A 390 14.64 21.34 17.82
CA PRO A 390 14.19 21.85 16.52
C PRO A 390 15.11 21.47 15.34
N ARG A 391 16.40 21.20 15.58
CA ARG A 391 17.34 20.71 14.54
C ARG A 391 17.01 19.27 14.17
N VAL A 392 16.59 18.46 15.15
CA VAL A 392 16.09 17.09 14.95
C VAL A 392 14.75 17.07 14.21
N ASP A 393 13.81 17.95 14.55
CA ASP A 393 12.53 18.04 13.85
C ASP A 393 12.71 18.50 12.38
N TRP A 394 13.62 19.44 12.13
CA TRP A 394 14.00 19.83 10.78
C TRP A 394 14.65 18.67 9.99
N LEU A 395 15.59 17.94 10.59
CA LEU A 395 16.19 16.74 9.97
C LEU A 395 15.15 15.64 9.69
N GLN A 396 14.16 15.45 10.57
CA GLN A 396 13.05 14.52 10.32
C GLN A 396 12.10 14.98 9.21
N ALA A 397 11.86 16.29 9.06
CA ALA A 397 11.09 16.83 7.94
C ALA A 397 11.85 16.62 6.62
N GLN A 398 13.13 16.95 6.57
CA GLN A 398 13.98 16.77 5.39
C GLN A 398 14.16 15.30 5.02
N LEU A 399 14.25 14.38 5.99
CA LEU A 399 14.31 12.93 5.73
C LEU A 399 13.07 12.44 4.97
N LYS A 400 11.86 12.96 5.29
CA LYS A 400 10.62 12.61 4.58
C LYS A 400 10.61 13.10 3.13
N GLU A 401 11.21 14.26 2.86
CA GLU A 401 11.34 14.81 1.50
C GLU A 401 12.40 14.06 0.68
N VAL A 402 13.55 13.73 1.28
CA VAL A 402 14.67 13.00 0.65
C VAL A 402 14.28 11.60 0.18
N ILE A 403 13.43 10.88 0.94
CA ILE A 403 12.93 9.55 0.58
C ILE A 403 12.17 9.52 -0.77
N THR A 404 11.72 10.68 -1.27
CA THR A 404 11.03 10.80 -2.57
C THR A 404 11.97 10.65 -3.79
N PHE A 405 13.30 10.66 -3.61
CA PHE A 405 14.28 10.61 -4.70
C PHE A 405 15.00 9.23 -4.78
N PRO A 406 14.97 8.53 -5.94
CA PRO A 406 15.51 7.17 -6.00
C PRO A 406 17.04 7.00 -5.94
N HIS A 407 17.45 5.99 -5.18
CA HIS A 407 18.68 5.19 -5.26
C HIS A 407 20.04 5.81 -4.84
N ASP A 408 20.41 7.03 -5.21
CA ASP A 408 21.78 7.53 -4.91
C ASP A 408 21.98 8.05 -3.46
N LEU A 409 20.94 8.06 -2.61
CA LEU A 409 20.92 8.75 -1.31
C LEU A 409 20.86 7.87 -0.05
N GLN A 410 21.04 6.55 -0.17
CA GLN A 410 20.97 5.65 1.01
C GLN A 410 22.00 6.00 2.09
N LEU A 411 23.25 6.31 1.74
CA LEU A 411 24.25 6.75 2.72
C LEU A 411 23.83 8.04 3.46
N LEU A 412 23.12 8.95 2.80
CA LEU A 412 22.64 10.19 3.43
C LEU A 412 21.47 9.90 4.38
N SER A 413 20.49 9.10 3.96
CA SER A 413 19.36 8.71 4.82
C SER A 413 19.83 7.95 6.06
N ASP A 414 20.76 7.00 5.89
CA ASP A 414 21.30 6.21 7.00
C ASP A 414 22.13 7.07 7.95
N SER A 415 22.85 8.07 7.42
CA SER A 415 23.59 9.06 8.22
C SER A 415 22.66 9.97 9.03
N ILE A 416 21.54 10.44 8.45
CA ILE A 416 20.51 11.21 9.16
C ILE A 416 19.83 10.34 10.23
N VAL A 417 19.41 9.12 9.88
CA VAL A 417 18.71 8.20 10.79
C VAL A 417 19.59 7.83 11.98
N THR A 418 20.87 7.50 11.76
CA THR A 418 21.80 7.18 12.86
C THR A 418 22.07 8.38 13.76
N ALA A 419 22.22 9.61 13.23
CA ALA A 419 22.36 10.81 14.06
C ALA A 419 21.09 11.09 14.91
N ILE A 420 19.90 10.85 14.37
CA ILE A 420 18.64 10.96 15.12
C ILE A 420 18.54 9.84 16.19
N GLN A 421 19.00 8.62 15.89
CA GLN A 421 19.06 7.53 16.87
C GLN A 421 20.07 7.81 18.00
N GLU A 422 21.24 8.37 17.69
CA GLU A 422 22.23 8.86 18.66
C GLU A 422 21.59 9.90 19.60
N TYR A 423 20.88 10.89 19.05
CA TYR A 423 20.14 11.88 19.83
C TYR A 423 19.06 11.26 20.73
N GLN A 424 18.19 10.39 20.19
CA GLN A 424 17.13 9.76 20.97
C GLN A 424 17.69 8.83 22.06
N SER A 425 18.80 8.14 21.77
CA SER A 425 19.53 7.32 22.74
C SER A 425 20.14 8.18 23.86
N LEU A 426 20.80 9.29 23.51
CA LEU A 426 21.44 10.21 24.46
C LEU A 426 20.41 10.98 25.30
N LYS A 427 19.32 11.46 24.69
CA LYS A 427 18.14 12.01 25.37
C LYS A 427 17.51 11.00 26.31
N GLY A 428 17.38 9.74 25.87
CA GLY A 428 16.92 8.61 26.69
C GLY A 428 17.88 8.25 27.83
N LYS A 429 19.21 8.34 27.64
CA LYS A 429 20.23 8.09 28.68
C LYS A 429 20.21 9.23 29.70
N SER A 430 20.28 10.49 29.26
CA SER A 430 20.21 11.70 30.09
C SER A 430 18.92 11.76 30.91
N THR A 431 17.75 11.58 30.30
CA THR A 431 16.46 11.58 31.03
C THR A 431 16.37 10.45 32.05
N ARG A 432 16.79 9.22 31.71
CA ARG A 432 16.83 8.10 32.67
C ARG A 432 17.79 8.38 33.84
N LEU A 433 19.01 8.86 33.60
CA LEU A 433 19.99 9.16 34.65
C LEU A 433 19.54 10.33 35.54
N ARG A 434 19.00 11.41 34.95
CA ARG A 434 18.42 12.55 35.68
C ARG A 434 17.24 12.12 36.54
N ASN A 435 16.32 11.32 35.99
CA ASN A 435 15.16 10.81 36.71
C ASN A 435 15.57 9.82 37.81
N ALA A 436 16.56 8.95 37.58
CA ALA A 436 17.09 8.05 38.59
C ALA A 436 17.66 8.83 39.79
N ALA A 437 18.52 9.83 39.53
CA ALA A 437 19.06 10.71 40.56
C ALA A 437 17.96 11.50 41.30
N GLU A 438 16.95 12.00 40.58
CA GLU A 438 15.78 12.67 41.18
C GLU A 438 15.00 11.71 42.10
N THR A 439 14.75 10.47 41.67
CA THR A 439 14.05 9.47 42.49
C THR A 439 14.87 8.99 43.68
N GLU A 440 16.21 8.87 43.56
CA GLU A 440 17.05 8.51 44.69
C GLU A 440 17.10 9.62 45.74
N LEU A 441 17.25 10.88 45.29
CA LEU A 441 17.17 12.05 46.17
C LEU A 441 15.78 12.16 46.84
N TRP A 442 14.69 11.99 46.08
CA TRP A 442 13.33 12.00 46.64
C TRP A 442 13.12 10.89 47.67
N GLN A 443 13.61 9.67 47.41
CA GLN A 443 13.57 8.58 48.38
C GLN A 443 14.42 8.88 49.63
N ARG A 444 15.64 9.41 49.47
CA ARG A 444 16.50 9.81 50.60
C ARG A 444 15.77 10.86 51.48
N PHE A 445 15.13 11.87 50.87
CA PHE A 445 14.37 12.91 51.59
C PHE A 445 13.01 12.46 52.15
N GLN A 446 12.36 11.43 51.59
CA GLN A 446 11.11 10.88 52.14
C GLN A 446 11.30 9.86 53.27
N ARG A 447 12.48 9.23 53.42
CA ARG A 447 12.72 8.24 54.50
C ARG A 447 12.38 8.74 55.91
N PRO A 448 12.72 9.98 56.33
CA PRO A 448 12.32 10.52 57.64
C PRO A 448 10.79 10.65 57.81
N LEU A 449 10.05 10.98 56.75
CA LEU A 449 8.58 11.01 56.76
C LEU A 449 7.99 9.61 56.89
N GLN A 450 8.53 8.63 56.17
CA GLN A 450 8.10 7.23 56.25
C GLN A 450 8.35 6.65 57.65
N GLY A 451 9.50 6.96 58.26
CA GLY A 451 9.80 6.67 59.66
C GLY A 451 8.79 7.30 60.63
N LEU A 452 8.39 8.55 60.39
CA LEU A 452 7.36 9.22 61.18
C LEU A 452 5.97 8.59 60.99
N GLN A 453 5.57 8.14 59.79
CA GLN A 453 4.28 7.47 59.61
C GLN A 453 4.24 6.09 60.29
N LEU A 454 5.33 5.32 60.21
CA LEU A 454 5.49 4.07 60.96
C LEU A 454 5.42 4.32 62.48
N TRP A 455 6.12 5.35 62.96
CA TRP A 455 6.04 5.81 64.34
C TRP A 455 4.63 6.27 64.73
N LYS A 456 3.92 6.98 63.85
CA LYS A 456 2.57 7.53 64.09
C LYS A 456 1.56 6.39 64.29
N ALA A 457 1.59 5.38 63.41
CA ALA A 457 0.78 4.18 63.56
C ALA A 457 1.10 3.41 64.87
N LEU A 458 2.39 3.30 65.22
CA LEU A 458 2.84 2.65 66.46
C LEU A 458 2.39 3.43 67.72
N ALA A 459 2.51 4.76 67.70
CA ALA A 459 2.08 5.67 68.75
C ALA A 459 0.55 5.65 68.95
N GLN A 460 -0.22 5.72 67.87
CA GLN A 460 -1.68 5.62 67.91
C GLN A 460 -2.11 4.24 68.44
N ARG A 461 -1.50 3.15 67.94
CA ARG A 461 -1.77 1.79 68.46
C ARG A 461 -1.44 1.66 69.95
N LEU A 462 -0.33 2.21 70.43
CA LEU A 462 0.01 2.19 71.87
C LEU A 462 -0.97 3.03 72.70
N LEU A 463 -1.46 4.16 72.19
CA LEU A 463 -2.48 4.95 72.87
C LEU A 463 -3.82 4.21 72.93
N GLU A 464 -4.29 3.68 71.80
CA GLU A 464 -5.56 2.93 71.67
C GLU A 464 -5.56 1.67 72.53
N VAL A 465 -4.58 0.77 72.32
CA VAL A 465 -4.47 -0.51 73.03
C VAL A 465 -4.35 -0.31 74.54
N THR A 466 -3.71 0.77 75.00
CA THR A 466 -3.60 1.04 76.44
C THR A 466 -4.78 1.79 77.04
N THR A 467 -5.76 2.29 76.25
CA THR A 467 -6.86 3.13 76.78
C THR A 467 -7.57 2.51 77.99
N SER A 468 -7.89 1.22 77.90
CA SER A 468 -8.86 0.49 78.73
C SER A 468 -8.30 -0.71 79.50
N LEU A 469 -6.97 -0.85 79.61
CA LEU A 469 -6.31 -1.97 80.29
C LEU A 469 -6.44 -1.90 81.83
N PRO A 470 -6.95 -2.95 82.51
CA PRO A 470 -7.09 -3.02 83.97
C PRO A 470 -6.27 -4.16 84.62
N ASP A 471 -5.22 -4.65 83.95
CA ASP A 471 -4.50 -5.88 84.30
C ASP A 471 -2.98 -5.69 84.41
N LEU A 472 -2.37 -6.32 85.43
CA LEU A 472 -0.96 -6.12 85.79
C LEU A 472 0.07 -6.54 84.71
N PRO A 473 -0.10 -7.65 83.96
CA PRO A 473 0.88 -8.06 82.94
C PRO A 473 0.94 -7.10 81.74
N SER A 474 -0.19 -6.53 81.32
CA SER A 474 -0.23 -5.59 80.20
C SER A 474 0.45 -4.26 80.57
N LEU A 475 0.26 -3.75 81.79
CA LEU A 475 0.95 -2.55 82.30
C LEU A 475 2.47 -2.69 82.21
N HIS A 476 3.02 -3.83 82.64
CA HIS A 476 4.45 -4.12 82.53
C HIS A 476 4.95 -4.27 81.08
N THR A 477 4.08 -4.71 80.16
CA THR A 477 4.43 -4.95 78.76
C THR A 477 4.44 -3.66 77.92
N PHE A 478 3.46 -2.78 78.11
CA PHE A 478 3.28 -1.59 77.27
C PHE A 478 4.03 -0.35 77.77
N LEU A 479 4.34 -0.24 79.06
CA LEU A 479 5.05 0.93 79.60
C LEU A 479 6.45 1.13 78.96
N PRO A 480 7.32 0.10 78.82
CA PRO A 480 8.61 0.25 78.14
C PRO A 480 8.48 0.55 76.64
N GLN A 481 7.42 0.05 76.00
CA GLN A 481 7.15 0.30 74.58
C GLN A 481 6.76 1.77 74.32
N ILE A 482 6.00 2.38 75.24
CA ILE A 482 5.70 3.82 75.21
C ILE A 482 6.99 4.64 75.41
N GLU A 483 7.87 4.24 76.32
CA GLU A 483 9.14 4.95 76.56
C GLU A 483 10.11 4.84 75.35
N ALA A 484 10.21 3.67 74.72
CA ALA A 484 10.94 3.51 73.46
C ALA A 484 10.35 4.35 72.32
N ALA A 485 9.01 4.39 72.19
CA ALA A 485 8.34 5.22 71.19
C ALA A 485 8.59 6.73 71.42
N LEU A 486 8.67 7.19 72.67
CA LEU A 486 9.00 8.58 73.00
C LEU A 486 10.44 8.95 72.61
N ALA A 487 11.41 8.04 72.77
CA ALA A 487 12.79 8.26 72.36
C ALA A 487 12.96 8.31 70.82
N GLU A 488 12.28 7.42 70.08
CA GLU A 488 12.25 7.47 68.61
C GLU A 488 11.60 8.77 68.11
N SER A 489 10.57 9.24 68.80
CA SER A 489 9.86 10.48 68.49
C SER A 489 10.74 11.73 68.56
N SER A 490 11.76 11.77 69.43
CA SER A 490 12.71 12.88 69.48
C SER A 490 13.72 12.81 68.33
N ARG A 491 14.26 11.61 68.04
CA ARG A 491 15.20 11.39 66.93
C ARG A 491 14.59 11.80 65.57
N LEU A 492 13.33 11.44 65.35
CA LEU A 492 12.60 11.83 64.13
C LEU A 492 12.35 13.35 64.03
N LYS A 493 12.25 14.07 65.17
CA LYS A 493 12.09 15.53 65.16
C LYS A 493 13.33 16.23 64.58
N GLU A 494 14.51 15.81 65.01
CA GLU A 494 15.80 16.38 64.59
C GLU A 494 16.10 16.13 63.10
N GLN A 495 15.76 14.94 62.59
CA GLN A 495 15.92 14.63 61.16
C GLN A 495 15.00 15.47 60.28
N LEU A 496 13.79 15.78 60.75
CA LEU A 496 12.81 16.57 60.01
C LEU A 496 13.07 18.09 60.07
N THR A 497 13.65 18.61 61.16
CA THR A 497 14.10 20.01 61.19
C THR A 497 15.32 20.23 60.30
N MET A 498 16.25 19.26 60.20
CA MET A 498 17.36 19.33 59.24
C MET A 498 16.86 19.34 57.79
N LEU A 499 15.80 18.57 57.48
CA LEU A 499 15.16 18.59 56.16
C LEU A 499 14.51 19.95 55.84
N GLN A 500 13.92 20.64 56.83
CA GLN A 500 13.34 21.99 56.64
C GLN A 500 14.39 23.05 56.28
N LEU A 501 15.63 22.92 56.76
CA LEU A 501 16.74 23.82 56.41
C LEU A 501 17.21 23.67 54.95
N LYS A 502 16.91 22.55 54.27
CA LYS A 502 17.31 22.27 52.88
C LYS A 502 16.34 22.82 51.82
N ARG A 503 15.49 23.79 52.18
CA ARG A 503 14.41 24.35 51.34
C ARG A 503 14.83 24.70 49.91
N GLU A 504 15.91 25.44 49.73
CA GLU A 504 16.33 25.93 48.40
C GLU A 504 16.79 24.80 47.48
N VAL A 505 17.44 23.77 48.05
CA VAL A 505 17.86 22.57 47.32
C VAL A 505 16.65 21.77 46.87
N LEU A 506 15.63 21.61 47.72
CA LEU A 506 14.38 20.93 47.36
C LEU A 506 13.64 21.67 46.23
N VAL A 507 13.51 23.00 46.33
CA VAL A 507 12.90 23.85 45.28
C VAL A 507 13.66 23.73 43.96
N SER A 508 15.00 23.76 44.00
CA SER A 508 15.88 23.67 42.83
C SER A 508 15.79 22.33 42.08
N ILE A 509 15.29 21.25 42.71
CA ILE A 509 15.34 19.88 42.17
C ILE A 509 13.95 19.37 41.80
N PHE A 510 12.96 19.57 42.68
CA PHE A 510 11.61 19.04 42.51
C PHE A 510 10.60 20.07 42.00
N GLY A 511 11.01 21.33 41.88
CA GLY A 511 10.14 22.46 41.56
C GLY A 511 9.40 23.00 42.78
N GLN A 512 9.01 24.28 42.71
CA GLN A 512 8.42 25.03 43.82
C GLN A 512 7.26 24.28 44.50
N GLU A 513 6.26 23.87 43.73
CA GLU A 513 5.02 23.25 44.24
C GLU A 513 5.26 21.94 45.00
N ARG A 514 6.13 21.07 44.47
CA ARG A 514 6.45 19.78 45.12
C ARG A 514 7.32 19.98 46.35
N ALA A 515 8.23 20.96 46.32
CA ALA A 515 9.05 21.31 47.47
C ALA A 515 8.22 21.96 48.59
N THR A 516 7.29 22.87 48.27
CA THR A 516 6.37 23.44 49.27
C THR A 516 5.43 22.38 49.82
N ALA A 517 4.82 21.53 48.98
CA ALA A 517 3.96 20.45 49.43
C ALA A 517 4.71 19.45 50.34
N LEU A 518 5.96 19.09 50.03
CA LEU A 518 6.78 18.23 50.89
C LEU A 518 7.11 18.93 52.23
N LEU A 519 7.47 20.21 52.22
CA LEU A 519 7.79 20.98 53.43
C LEU A 519 6.57 21.25 54.31
N GLU A 520 5.40 21.46 53.71
CA GLU A 520 4.11 21.55 54.40
C GLU A 520 3.68 20.19 54.98
N GLN A 521 3.89 19.10 54.24
CA GLN A 521 3.70 17.74 54.74
C GLN A 521 4.64 17.43 55.91
N VAL A 522 5.89 17.89 55.87
CA VAL A 522 6.84 17.82 56.99
C VAL A 522 6.33 18.65 58.17
N ALA A 523 5.94 19.91 57.96
CA ALA A 523 5.43 20.77 59.04
C ALA A 523 4.13 20.23 59.67
N GLY A 524 3.22 19.69 58.87
CA GLY A 524 2.03 18.98 59.33
C GLY A 524 2.38 17.73 60.14
N SER A 525 3.21 16.85 59.58
CA SER A 525 3.68 15.63 60.26
C SER A 525 4.42 15.92 61.56
N VAL A 526 5.22 16.99 61.60
CA VAL A 526 5.91 17.47 62.80
C VAL A 526 4.91 17.89 63.87
N ARG A 527 3.84 18.62 63.53
CA ARG A 527 2.76 19.01 64.47
C ARG A 527 1.97 17.79 64.99
N ASP A 528 1.53 16.89 64.10
CA ASP A 528 0.86 15.64 64.46
C ASP A 528 1.70 14.81 65.46
N ARG A 529 3.01 14.74 65.22
CA ARG A 529 3.96 13.98 66.02
C ARG A 529 4.26 14.67 67.35
N ASP A 530 4.28 16.00 67.44
CA ASP A 530 4.30 16.71 68.75
C ASP A 530 3.01 16.46 69.56
N LEU A 531 1.83 16.47 68.92
CA LEU A 531 0.55 16.16 69.58
C LEU A 531 0.53 14.73 70.14
N LEU A 532 0.85 13.73 69.31
CA LEU A 532 0.86 12.32 69.72
C LEU A 532 1.95 12.01 70.75
N HIS A 533 3.10 12.69 70.69
CA HIS A 533 4.15 12.59 71.72
C HIS A 533 3.63 13.07 73.08
N ASN A 534 2.92 14.20 73.12
CA ASN A 534 2.30 14.70 74.34
C ASN A 534 1.21 13.75 74.88
N SER A 535 0.39 13.16 74.00
CA SER A 535 -0.56 12.12 74.40
C SER A 535 0.12 10.87 74.97
N LEU A 536 1.23 10.42 74.40
CA LEU A 536 2.02 9.29 74.92
C LEU A 536 2.62 9.61 76.29
N LEU A 537 3.15 10.82 76.50
CA LEU A 537 3.63 11.28 77.80
C LEU A 537 2.52 11.26 78.87
N GLN A 538 1.32 11.73 78.51
CA GLN A 538 0.15 11.75 79.41
C GLN A 538 -0.38 10.33 79.69
N ARG A 539 -0.29 9.40 78.73
CA ARG A 539 -0.65 7.99 78.96
C ARG A 539 0.38 7.29 79.84
N ARG A 540 1.68 7.56 79.65
CA ARG A 540 2.78 6.99 80.44
C ARG A 540 2.60 7.22 81.95
N SER A 541 2.36 8.48 82.36
CA SER A 541 2.15 8.82 83.77
C SER A 541 0.89 8.18 84.35
N LYS A 542 -0.19 8.10 83.57
CA LYS A 542 -1.43 7.43 84.01
C LYS A 542 -1.25 5.91 84.19
N LEU A 543 -0.49 5.25 83.33
CA LEU A 543 -0.16 3.82 83.46
C LEU A 543 0.76 3.54 84.67
N GLN A 544 1.73 4.42 84.93
CA GLN A 544 2.61 4.34 86.10
C GLN A 544 1.82 4.42 87.42
N SER A 545 0.79 5.29 87.50
CA SER A 545 -0.08 5.41 88.68
C SER A 545 -0.98 4.20 88.91
N LEU A 546 -1.44 3.53 87.85
CA LEU A 546 -2.23 2.29 87.97
C LEU A 546 -1.36 1.12 88.44
N LEU A 547 -0.09 1.07 88.00
CA LEU A 547 0.86 0.02 88.36
C LEU A 547 1.19 0.00 89.86
N THR A 548 1.20 1.15 90.54
CA THR A 548 1.32 1.21 92.00
C THR A 548 0.05 0.67 92.68
N GLN A 549 -1.13 1.17 92.30
CA GLN A 549 -2.41 0.77 92.90
C GLN A 549 -2.68 -0.76 92.81
N HIS A 550 -2.20 -1.42 91.74
CA HIS A 550 -2.30 -2.87 91.61
C HIS A 550 -1.47 -3.68 92.62
N LYS A 551 -0.31 -3.16 93.06
CA LYS A 551 0.55 -3.87 94.03
C LYS A 551 -0.05 -3.82 95.43
N ASP A 552 -0.56 -2.67 95.81
CA ASP A 552 -1.07 -2.42 97.17
C ASP A 552 -2.34 -3.25 97.47
N PHE A 553 -3.25 -3.39 96.49
CA PHE A 553 -4.43 -4.26 96.63
C PHE A 553 -4.06 -5.74 96.77
N GLY A 554 -3.10 -6.24 95.96
CA GLY A 554 -2.72 -7.66 95.97
C GLY A 554 -2.16 -8.12 97.32
N ALA A 555 -1.32 -7.29 97.94
CA ALA A 555 -0.70 -7.58 99.23
C ALA A 555 -1.72 -7.75 100.38
N ALA A 556 -2.86 -7.07 100.31
CA ALA A 556 -3.90 -7.09 101.35
C ALA A 556 -5.07 -8.05 101.07
N PHE A 557 -5.33 -8.41 99.79
CA PHE A 557 -6.43 -9.30 99.43
C PHE A 557 -6.15 -10.78 99.73
N GLU A 558 -4.97 -11.30 99.37
CA GLU A 558 -4.69 -12.75 99.51
C GLU A 558 -4.77 -13.29 100.96
N PRO A 559 -4.33 -12.58 102.02
CA PRO A 559 -4.44 -13.09 103.38
C PRO A 559 -5.89 -13.32 103.81
N LEU A 560 -6.81 -12.46 103.38
CA LEU A 560 -8.24 -12.55 103.71
C LEU A 560 -8.92 -13.71 102.97
N GLN A 561 -8.62 -13.88 101.69
CA GLN A 561 -9.12 -15.03 100.93
C GLN A 561 -8.66 -16.37 101.53
N ARG A 562 -7.43 -16.45 102.06
CA ARG A 562 -6.92 -17.64 102.75
C ARG A 562 -7.62 -17.89 104.09
N LYS A 563 -7.83 -16.86 104.93
CA LYS A 563 -8.63 -16.97 106.17
C LYS A 563 -10.06 -17.46 105.89
N LEU A 564 -10.70 -16.94 104.86
CA LEU A 564 -12.08 -17.28 104.51
C LEU A 564 -12.25 -18.76 104.13
N LEU A 565 -11.33 -19.30 103.33
CA LEU A 565 -11.34 -20.71 102.92
C LEU A 565 -11.08 -21.67 104.10
N ASP A 566 -10.16 -21.30 105.01
CA ASP A 566 -9.91 -22.07 106.24
C ASP A 566 -11.18 -22.17 107.10
N LEU A 567 -11.84 -21.03 107.37
CA LEU A 567 -13.09 -21.00 108.11
C LEU A 567 -14.22 -21.78 107.42
N GLN A 568 -14.34 -21.71 106.08
CA GLN A 568 -15.32 -22.51 105.33
C GLN A 568 -15.10 -24.02 105.53
N VAL A 569 -13.86 -24.51 105.47
CA VAL A 569 -13.53 -25.92 105.69
C VAL A 569 -13.83 -26.34 107.13
N ARG A 570 -13.47 -25.51 108.11
CA ARG A 570 -13.69 -25.76 109.54
C ARG A 570 -15.18 -25.81 109.90
N VAL A 571 -16.00 -24.91 109.37
CA VAL A 571 -17.47 -24.94 109.55
C VAL A 571 -18.08 -26.17 108.87
N GLN A 572 -17.56 -26.59 107.70
CA GLN A 572 -18.03 -27.80 107.04
C GLN A 572 -17.71 -29.10 107.80
N ALA A 573 -16.62 -29.14 108.56
CA ALA A 573 -16.25 -30.30 109.37
C ALA A 573 -17.22 -30.57 110.52
N GLU A 574 -17.83 -29.52 111.08
CA GLU A 574 -18.80 -29.61 112.20
C GLU A 574 -20.23 -29.97 111.76
N ASN A 575 -20.45 -30.41 110.51
CA ASN A 575 -21.77 -30.86 110.02
C ASN A 575 -22.24 -32.22 110.59
N GLY A 576 -21.36 -33.01 111.21
CA GLY A 576 -21.66 -34.40 111.59
C GLY A 576 -22.61 -34.53 112.78
N LEU A 577 -23.63 -35.39 112.66
CA LEU A 577 -24.50 -35.76 113.79
C LEU A 577 -23.70 -36.54 114.84
N GLN A 578 -23.82 -36.15 116.10
CA GLN A 578 -23.10 -36.76 117.23
C GLN A 578 -23.94 -37.88 117.88
N GLN A 579 -23.24 -38.81 118.54
CA GLN A 579 -23.85 -39.98 119.19
C GLN A 579 -24.62 -39.60 120.46
N ASP A 580 -23.98 -38.85 121.36
CA ASP A 580 -24.43 -38.59 122.73
C ASP A 580 -24.71 -37.10 123.00
N LEU A 581 -25.31 -36.80 124.16
CA LEU A 581 -25.57 -35.43 124.59
C LEU A 581 -24.26 -34.62 124.78
N PRO A 582 -23.22 -35.13 125.48
CA PRO A 582 -21.91 -34.48 125.54
C PRO A 582 -21.30 -34.13 124.18
N GLY A 583 -21.33 -35.04 123.20
CA GLY A 583 -20.84 -34.80 121.84
C GLY A 583 -21.58 -33.66 121.14
N LYS A 584 -22.92 -33.68 121.17
CA LYS A 584 -23.77 -32.59 120.62
C LYS A 584 -23.47 -31.24 121.28
N GLN A 585 -23.21 -31.24 122.59
CA GLN A 585 -22.94 -30.00 123.33
C GLN A 585 -21.50 -29.48 123.09
N ALA A 586 -20.52 -30.37 122.91
CA ALA A 586 -19.16 -30.00 122.51
C ALA A 586 -19.09 -29.45 121.08
N GLN A 587 -19.88 -29.99 120.15
CA GLN A 587 -20.06 -29.47 118.79
C GLN A 587 -20.57 -28.03 118.79
N LEU A 588 -21.59 -27.73 119.60
CA LEU A 588 -22.13 -26.38 119.74
C LEU A 588 -21.07 -25.37 120.22
N SER A 589 -20.26 -25.71 121.22
CA SER A 589 -19.21 -24.82 121.71
C SER A 589 -18.08 -24.57 120.70
N ARG A 590 -17.78 -25.54 119.81
CA ARG A 590 -16.83 -25.32 118.71
C ARG A 590 -17.41 -24.39 117.64
N LEU A 591 -18.67 -24.60 117.24
CA LEU A 591 -19.38 -23.71 116.30
C LEU A 591 -19.44 -22.25 116.80
N GLN A 592 -19.64 -22.04 118.11
CA GLN A 592 -19.60 -20.70 118.71
C GLN A 592 -18.24 -20.00 118.54
N GLY A 593 -17.12 -20.70 118.73
CA GLY A 593 -15.78 -20.13 118.49
C GLY A 593 -15.54 -19.77 117.02
N LEU A 594 -16.07 -20.57 116.08
CA LEU A 594 -16.01 -20.25 114.65
C LEU A 594 -16.81 -18.99 114.29
N GLN A 595 -17.81 -18.60 115.11
CA GLN A 595 -18.61 -17.39 114.88
C GLN A 595 -17.83 -16.12 115.23
N GLU A 596 -17.05 -16.14 116.32
CA GLU A 596 -16.20 -15.01 116.73
C GLU A 596 -15.06 -14.76 115.72
N GLU A 597 -14.41 -15.81 115.23
CA GLU A 597 -13.40 -15.70 114.16
C GLU A 597 -13.99 -15.21 112.82
N GLY A 598 -15.25 -15.54 112.54
CA GLY A 598 -15.97 -14.99 111.40
C GLY A 598 -16.10 -13.47 111.48
N LEU A 599 -16.47 -12.92 112.65
CA LEU A 599 -16.67 -11.48 112.83
C LEU A 599 -15.36 -10.67 112.69
N ASP A 600 -14.21 -11.20 113.13
CA ASP A 600 -12.88 -10.60 112.89
C ASP A 600 -12.57 -10.48 111.38
N LEU A 601 -12.85 -11.54 110.61
CA LEU A 601 -12.63 -11.55 109.17
C LEU A 601 -13.49 -10.49 108.46
N GLY A 602 -14.76 -10.34 108.87
CA GLY A 602 -15.66 -9.31 108.35
C GLY A 602 -15.11 -7.88 108.56
N ALA A 603 -14.60 -7.58 109.75
CA ALA A 603 -13.99 -6.28 110.06
C ALA A 603 -12.76 -5.98 109.19
N GLN A 604 -11.94 -6.99 108.91
CA GLN A 604 -10.75 -6.86 108.04
C GLN A 604 -11.11 -6.69 106.56
N MET A 605 -12.25 -7.25 106.11
CA MET A 605 -12.75 -7.07 104.74
C MET A 605 -13.32 -5.66 104.49
N GLU A 606 -13.96 -5.03 105.48
CA GLU A 606 -14.41 -3.63 105.36
C GLU A 606 -13.23 -2.66 105.15
N ALA A 607 -12.12 -2.87 105.88
CA ALA A 607 -10.92 -2.06 105.77
C ALA A 607 -10.25 -2.09 104.38
N LEU A 608 -10.49 -3.12 103.58
CA LEU A 608 -9.91 -3.28 102.24
C LEU A 608 -10.66 -2.50 101.14
N LYS A 609 -11.94 -2.16 101.35
CA LYS A 609 -12.80 -1.51 100.34
C LYS A 609 -12.24 -0.22 99.70
N PRO A 610 -11.51 0.67 100.39
CA PRO A 610 -10.97 1.88 99.76
C PRO A 610 -9.99 1.63 98.60
N LEU A 611 -9.20 0.54 98.65
CA LEU A 611 -8.20 0.21 97.61
C LEU A 611 -8.82 -0.31 96.30
N VAL A 612 -10.14 -0.53 96.29
CA VAL A 612 -10.90 -1.16 95.22
C VAL A 612 -11.45 -0.13 94.21
N GLN A 613 -11.66 1.11 94.65
CA GLN A 613 -12.32 2.14 93.84
C GLN A 613 -11.63 2.35 92.49
N GLY A 614 -12.41 2.19 91.41
CA GLY A 614 -11.97 2.43 90.04
C GLY A 614 -11.42 1.21 89.29
N ASN A 615 -11.23 0.03 89.92
CA ASN A 615 -10.81 -1.18 89.20
C ASN A 615 -11.90 -2.28 89.25
N PRO A 616 -12.54 -2.63 88.11
CA PRO A 616 -13.63 -3.61 88.08
C PRO A 616 -13.18 -5.05 88.40
N ASN A 617 -11.91 -5.40 88.13
CA ASN A 617 -11.37 -6.72 88.47
C ASN A 617 -11.10 -6.86 89.97
N HIS A 618 -10.75 -5.76 90.65
CA HIS A 618 -10.65 -5.75 92.12
C HIS A 618 -12.04 -5.72 92.76
N GLN A 619 -12.98 -4.97 92.18
CA GLN A 619 -14.37 -4.91 92.62
C GLN A 619 -15.02 -6.29 92.57
N HIS A 620 -14.99 -6.97 91.43
CA HIS A 620 -15.52 -8.33 91.30
C HIS A 620 -14.86 -9.33 92.29
N LYS A 621 -13.57 -9.19 92.58
CA LYS A 621 -12.89 -10.04 93.57
C LYS A 621 -13.37 -9.78 95.00
N MET A 622 -13.63 -8.51 95.35
CA MET A 622 -14.16 -8.14 96.66
C MET A 622 -15.66 -8.44 96.81
N ASP A 623 -16.45 -8.30 95.76
CA ASP A 623 -17.87 -8.66 95.74
C ASP A 623 -18.02 -10.18 95.89
N GLN A 624 -17.19 -10.96 95.20
CA GLN A 624 -17.12 -12.42 95.36
C GLN A 624 -16.75 -12.80 96.80
N LEU A 625 -15.65 -12.26 97.34
CA LEU A 625 -15.21 -12.54 98.71
C LEU A 625 -16.30 -12.16 99.74
N SER A 626 -17.00 -11.05 99.52
CA SER A 626 -18.12 -10.60 100.36
C SER A 626 -19.33 -11.53 100.27
N SER A 627 -19.63 -12.08 99.09
CA SER A 627 -20.68 -13.07 98.90
C SER A 627 -20.34 -14.40 99.60
N ASP A 628 -19.11 -14.88 99.43
CA ASP A 628 -18.64 -16.13 100.04
C ASP A 628 -18.56 -16.04 101.57
N TYR A 629 -18.26 -14.86 102.10
CA TYR A 629 -18.31 -14.54 103.53
C TYR A 629 -19.76 -14.56 104.07
N GLN A 630 -20.69 -13.90 103.38
CA GLN A 630 -22.10 -13.93 103.79
C GLN A 630 -22.73 -15.32 103.67
N ALA A 631 -22.30 -16.14 102.70
CA ALA A 631 -22.72 -17.53 102.58
C ALA A 631 -22.21 -18.37 103.76
N LEU A 632 -20.95 -18.17 104.16
CA LEU A 632 -20.36 -18.79 105.35
C LEU A 632 -21.11 -18.40 106.64
N GLN A 633 -21.35 -17.11 106.88
CA GLN A 633 -22.07 -16.66 108.08
C GLN A 633 -23.46 -17.30 108.20
N ARG A 634 -24.27 -17.26 107.13
CA ARG A 634 -25.60 -17.88 107.12
C ARG A 634 -25.54 -19.40 107.35
N SER A 635 -24.56 -20.08 106.76
CA SER A 635 -24.36 -21.52 106.96
C SER A 635 -23.96 -21.85 108.40
N LEU A 636 -23.21 -20.99 109.06
CA LEU A 636 -22.78 -21.17 110.45
C LEU A 636 -23.93 -20.92 111.43
N GLU A 637 -24.71 -19.86 111.23
CA GLU A 637 -25.92 -19.54 112.01
C GLU A 637 -26.94 -20.69 111.95
N ASP A 638 -27.24 -21.15 110.74
CA ASP A 638 -28.15 -22.28 110.46
C ASP A 638 -27.67 -23.62 111.07
N LEU A 639 -26.36 -23.86 111.15
CA LEU A 639 -25.78 -25.01 111.85
C LEU A 639 -25.82 -24.86 113.37
N MET A 640 -25.54 -23.67 113.90
CA MET A 640 -25.62 -23.38 115.33
C MET A 640 -27.04 -23.55 115.86
N ASP A 641 -28.06 -23.07 115.15
CA ASP A 641 -29.45 -23.21 115.57
C ASP A 641 -29.93 -24.67 115.54
N ARG A 642 -29.58 -25.44 114.49
CA ARG A 642 -29.82 -26.89 114.46
C ARG A 642 -29.14 -27.61 115.63
N CYS A 643 -27.88 -27.29 115.92
CA CYS A 643 -27.11 -27.92 116.99
C CYS A 643 -27.69 -27.59 118.37
N GLN A 644 -28.03 -26.31 118.63
CA GLN A 644 -28.73 -25.89 119.85
C GLN A 644 -30.03 -26.65 120.05
N GLN A 645 -30.84 -26.81 119.00
CA GLN A 645 -32.12 -27.48 119.09
C GLN A 645 -31.98 -28.99 119.37
N SER A 646 -31.02 -29.67 118.71
CA SER A 646 -30.73 -31.10 118.99
C SER A 646 -30.19 -31.33 120.40
N VAL A 647 -29.40 -30.39 120.96
CA VAL A 647 -28.96 -30.43 122.37
C VAL A 647 -30.16 -30.28 123.32
N ARG A 648 -31.04 -29.28 123.11
CA ARG A 648 -32.21 -29.05 123.98
C ARG A 648 -33.16 -30.25 124.03
N GLU A 649 -33.44 -30.85 122.88
CA GLU A 649 -34.31 -32.04 122.79
C GLU A 649 -33.68 -33.27 123.45
N HIS A 650 -32.36 -33.47 123.29
CA HIS A 650 -31.66 -34.56 123.98
C HIS A 650 -31.64 -34.35 125.50
N CYS A 651 -31.38 -33.13 125.99
CA CYS A 651 -31.49 -32.80 127.42
C CYS A 651 -32.89 -33.12 128.00
N THR A 652 -33.96 -32.76 127.30
CA THR A 652 -35.34 -32.99 127.79
C THR A 652 -35.71 -34.47 127.82
N PHE A 653 -35.29 -35.25 126.82
CA PHE A 653 -35.44 -36.71 126.82
C PHE A 653 -34.69 -37.36 128.01
N SER A 654 -33.37 -37.16 128.12
CA SER A 654 -32.55 -37.84 129.14
C SER A 654 -32.98 -37.47 130.57
N HIS A 655 -33.47 -36.25 130.79
CA HIS A 655 -34.00 -35.83 132.07
C HIS A 655 -35.29 -36.58 132.44
N GLN A 656 -36.28 -36.65 131.54
CA GLN A 656 -37.56 -37.33 131.80
C GLN A 656 -37.38 -38.86 131.92
N LEU A 657 -36.50 -39.44 131.09
CA LEU A 657 -36.10 -40.85 131.19
C LEU A 657 -35.56 -41.17 132.58
N LEU A 658 -34.56 -40.40 133.04
CA LEU A 658 -33.89 -40.62 134.32
C LEU A 658 -34.84 -40.45 135.52
N GLU A 659 -35.75 -39.46 135.48
CA GLU A 659 -36.76 -39.28 136.54
C GLU A 659 -37.71 -40.48 136.65
N LEU A 660 -38.15 -41.03 135.51
CA LEU A 660 -39.04 -42.20 135.53
C LEU A 660 -38.29 -43.48 135.94
N GLN A 661 -37.07 -43.70 135.45
CA GLN A 661 -36.22 -44.83 135.87
C GLN A 661 -35.93 -44.81 137.38
N GLN A 662 -35.60 -43.65 137.95
CA GLN A 662 -35.38 -43.51 139.40
C GLN A 662 -36.65 -43.81 140.21
N TRP A 663 -37.82 -43.33 139.76
CA TRP A 663 -39.09 -43.65 140.39
C TRP A 663 -39.40 -45.17 140.31
N ILE A 664 -39.23 -45.79 139.13
CA ILE A 664 -39.41 -47.24 138.95
C ILE A 664 -38.54 -48.03 139.92
N ALA A 665 -37.24 -47.71 140.00
CA ALA A 665 -36.31 -48.39 140.90
C ALA A 665 -36.70 -48.24 142.38
N ALA A 666 -37.04 -47.02 142.81
CA ALA A 666 -37.44 -46.73 144.18
C ALA A 666 -38.76 -47.44 144.59
N VAL A 667 -39.75 -47.51 143.70
CA VAL A 667 -41.01 -48.24 143.97
C VAL A 667 -40.78 -49.75 143.91
N THR A 668 -39.99 -50.26 142.96
CA THR A 668 -39.61 -51.69 142.88
C THR A 668 -38.97 -52.15 144.19
N GLN A 669 -37.99 -51.39 144.71
CA GLN A 669 -37.31 -51.74 145.97
C GLN A 669 -38.25 -51.74 147.18
N LYS A 670 -39.20 -50.80 147.25
CA LYS A 670 -40.23 -50.76 148.30
C LYS A 670 -41.19 -51.95 148.23
N LEU A 671 -41.66 -52.31 147.03
CA LEU A 671 -42.53 -53.46 146.83
C LEU A 671 -41.81 -54.78 147.13
N GLU A 672 -40.53 -54.92 146.73
CA GLU A 672 -39.71 -56.10 147.05
C GLU A 672 -39.51 -56.32 148.56
N SER A 673 -39.32 -55.26 149.35
CA SER A 673 -39.13 -55.41 150.80
C SER A 673 -40.37 -55.99 151.49
N HIS A 674 -41.55 -55.55 151.06
CA HIS A 674 -42.85 -56.04 151.57
C HIS A 674 -43.07 -57.53 151.26
N ARG A 675 -42.41 -58.08 150.23
CA ARG A 675 -42.53 -59.48 149.79
C ARG A 675 -41.74 -60.47 150.66
N ARG A 676 -40.68 -60.05 151.36
CA ARG A 676 -39.70 -60.98 151.98
C ARG A 676 -39.89 -61.22 153.48
N ASP A 677 -40.57 -60.33 154.20
CA ASP A 677 -40.59 -60.32 155.66
C ASP A 677 -41.85 -60.97 156.25
N ILE A 678 -41.75 -62.18 156.81
CA ILE A 678 -42.90 -62.98 157.28
C ILE A 678 -43.05 -62.84 158.81
N GLY A 679 -43.55 -61.68 159.25
CA GLY A 679 -43.89 -61.38 160.64
C GLY A 679 -45.40 -61.36 160.91
N PRO A 680 -45.95 -62.08 161.93
CA PRO A 680 -47.41 -62.27 162.08
C PRO A 680 -48.27 -61.04 162.42
N TRP A 681 -47.68 -59.86 162.65
CA TRP A 681 -48.36 -58.73 163.31
C TRP A 681 -48.49 -57.45 162.49
N ASP A 682 -47.96 -57.40 161.27
CA ASP A 682 -47.83 -56.14 160.51
C ASP A 682 -48.35 -56.24 159.05
N VAL A 683 -49.47 -56.94 158.87
CA VAL A 683 -50.13 -57.07 157.54
C VAL A 683 -50.80 -55.77 157.10
N LYS A 684 -51.30 -54.97 158.06
CA LYS A 684 -52.27 -53.88 157.79
C LYS A 684 -51.64 -52.51 157.55
N SER A 685 -50.39 -52.30 157.93
CA SER A 685 -49.59 -51.14 157.51
C SER A 685 -49.20 -51.27 156.03
N ARG A 686 -48.72 -52.46 155.66
CA ARG A 686 -48.29 -52.86 154.31
C ARG A 686 -49.40 -52.75 153.27
N GLU A 687 -50.62 -53.14 153.62
CA GLU A 687 -51.79 -52.99 152.73
C GLU A 687 -51.97 -51.52 152.32
N VAL A 688 -51.93 -50.58 153.29
CA VAL A 688 -52.07 -49.14 153.06
C VAL A 688 -50.85 -48.51 152.36
N GLU A 689 -49.63 -48.98 152.63
CA GLU A 689 -48.43 -48.45 151.97
C GLU A 689 -48.29 -48.96 150.52
N VAL A 690 -48.70 -50.20 150.23
CA VAL A 690 -48.82 -50.73 148.86
C VAL A 690 -49.94 -50.00 148.10
N GLU A 691 -51.13 -49.83 148.68
CA GLU A 691 -52.23 -49.08 148.04
C GLU A 691 -51.83 -47.63 147.70
N ARG A 692 -51.05 -46.97 148.57
CA ARG A 692 -50.51 -45.62 148.29
C ARG A 692 -49.56 -45.63 147.09
N LEU A 693 -48.64 -46.60 147.02
CA LEU A 693 -47.70 -46.71 145.91
C LEU A 693 -48.44 -46.99 144.59
N VAL A 694 -49.45 -47.88 144.61
CA VAL A 694 -50.32 -48.19 143.46
C VAL A 694 -51.04 -46.93 142.93
N ALA A 695 -51.46 -46.02 143.81
CA ALA A 695 -52.13 -44.78 143.41
C ALA A 695 -51.26 -43.82 142.57
N GLU A 696 -49.92 -43.92 142.62
CA GLU A 696 -49.00 -43.12 141.79
C GLU A 696 -48.83 -43.68 140.36
N PHE A 697 -49.16 -44.96 140.11
CA PHE A 697 -48.91 -45.61 138.82
C PHE A 697 -49.62 -44.96 137.62
N PRO A 698 -50.92 -44.57 137.67
CA PRO A 698 -51.60 -44.05 136.48
C PRO A 698 -51.00 -42.75 135.93
N GLU A 699 -50.44 -41.90 136.80
CA GLU A 699 -49.74 -40.68 136.38
C GLU A 699 -48.41 -41.01 135.69
N LYS A 700 -47.68 -42.02 136.20
CA LYS A 700 -46.40 -42.47 135.64
C LYS A 700 -46.56 -43.31 134.37
N GLU A 701 -47.63 -44.07 134.26
CA GLU A 701 -48.01 -44.81 133.04
C GLU A 701 -48.30 -43.84 131.87
N ALA A 702 -48.89 -42.68 132.16
CA ALA A 702 -49.10 -41.61 131.19
C ALA A 702 -47.80 -40.87 130.75
N GLN A 703 -46.70 -41.02 131.49
CA GLN A 703 -45.39 -40.43 131.13
C GLN A 703 -44.62 -41.29 130.10
N LEU A 704 -44.90 -42.59 130.00
CA LEU A 704 -44.21 -43.49 129.07
C LEU A 704 -44.34 -43.09 127.58
N PRO A 705 -45.55 -42.82 127.02
CA PRO A 705 -45.67 -42.44 125.61
C PRO A 705 -45.04 -41.07 125.30
N LEU A 706 -44.96 -40.20 126.31
CA LEU A 706 -44.33 -38.89 126.20
C LEU A 706 -42.81 -39.02 126.10
N ILE A 707 -42.20 -39.88 126.93
CA ILE A 707 -40.76 -40.17 126.90
C ILE A 707 -40.40 -40.89 125.59
N GLU A 708 -41.23 -41.83 125.13
CA GLU A 708 -41.02 -42.50 123.84
C GLU A 708 -41.08 -41.51 122.65
N ALA A 709 -41.99 -40.53 122.68
CA ALA A 709 -42.08 -39.48 121.66
C ALA A 709 -40.84 -38.56 121.66
N HIS A 710 -40.33 -38.15 122.82
CA HIS A 710 -39.09 -37.38 122.91
C HIS A 710 -37.87 -38.21 122.45
N GLY A 711 -37.79 -39.49 122.82
CA GLY A 711 -36.73 -40.38 122.36
C GLY A 711 -36.71 -40.51 120.83
N ARG A 712 -37.87 -40.63 120.19
CA ARG A 712 -37.98 -40.62 118.71
C ARG A 712 -37.45 -39.33 118.08
N LEU A 713 -37.78 -38.16 118.63
CA LEU A 713 -37.23 -36.87 118.18
C LEU A 713 -35.70 -36.78 118.34
N VAL A 714 -35.14 -37.37 119.40
CA VAL A 714 -33.69 -37.46 119.61
C VAL A 714 -33.04 -38.42 118.62
N MET A 715 -33.65 -39.58 118.36
CA MET A 715 -33.17 -40.56 117.37
C MET A 715 -33.07 -39.96 115.96
N GLU A 716 -34.06 -39.16 115.53
CA GLU A 716 -34.02 -38.45 114.23
C GLU A 716 -32.87 -37.42 114.12
N LYS A 717 -32.27 -37.03 115.24
CA LYS A 717 -31.28 -35.93 115.34
C LYS A 717 -29.97 -36.36 116.01
N SER A 718 -29.71 -37.66 116.10
CA SER A 718 -28.46 -38.29 116.58
C SER A 718 -27.78 -39.07 115.45
N SER A 719 -26.54 -39.51 115.66
CA SER A 719 -25.93 -40.54 114.79
C SER A 719 -26.73 -41.86 114.86
N PRO A 720 -26.64 -42.78 113.89
CA PRO A 720 -27.37 -44.05 113.95
C PRO A 720 -26.97 -44.92 115.15
N GLU A 721 -25.72 -44.80 115.62
CA GLU A 721 -25.26 -45.41 116.88
C GLU A 721 -25.92 -44.76 118.10
N GLY A 722 -26.08 -43.43 118.09
CA GLY A 722 -26.77 -42.69 119.15
C GLY A 722 -28.27 -42.98 119.17
N ALA A 723 -28.87 -43.18 118.01
CA ALA A 723 -30.26 -43.60 117.88
C ALA A 723 -30.48 -45.03 118.43
N ALA A 724 -29.54 -45.95 118.19
CA ALA A 724 -29.58 -47.29 118.77
C ALA A 724 -29.51 -47.26 120.32
N VAL A 725 -28.65 -46.43 120.91
CA VAL A 725 -28.57 -46.25 122.38
C VAL A 725 -29.89 -45.72 122.95
N VAL A 726 -30.48 -44.67 122.34
CA VAL A 726 -31.78 -44.13 122.78
C VAL A 726 -32.92 -45.16 122.64
N GLN A 727 -32.85 -46.05 121.63
CA GLN A 727 -33.81 -47.14 121.48
C GLN A 727 -33.60 -48.26 122.52
N GLU A 728 -32.36 -48.52 122.93
CA GLU A 728 -32.00 -49.46 123.99
C GLU A 728 -32.48 -48.94 125.37
N GLU A 729 -32.23 -47.67 125.69
CA GLU A 729 -32.70 -46.98 126.89
C GLU A 729 -34.24 -47.01 127.03
N LEU A 730 -34.97 -46.78 125.93
CA LEU A 730 -36.43 -46.94 125.87
C LEU A 730 -36.87 -48.40 126.05
N GLY A 731 -36.08 -49.35 125.56
CA GLY A 731 -36.28 -50.78 125.76
C GLY A 731 -36.17 -51.17 127.23
N GLU A 732 -35.08 -50.77 127.91
CA GLU A 732 -34.85 -51.00 129.34
C GLU A 732 -35.91 -50.34 130.21
N LEU A 733 -36.36 -49.13 129.86
CA LEU A 733 -37.49 -48.46 130.52
C LEU A 733 -38.78 -49.29 130.42
N ALA A 734 -39.08 -49.83 129.23
CA ALA A 734 -40.25 -50.66 129.00
C ALA A 734 -40.14 -52.05 129.67
N GLU A 735 -38.94 -52.63 129.75
CA GLU A 735 -38.65 -53.88 130.49
C GLU A 735 -38.85 -53.68 131.99
N SER A 736 -38.24 -52.64 132.57
CA SER A 736 -38.30 -52.33 134.00
C SER A 736 -39.70 -51.92 134.47
N TRP A 737 -40.46 -51.17 133.66
CA TRP A 737 -41.88 -50.90 133.94
C TRP A 737 -42.72 -52.20 133.94
N ARG A 738 -42.51 -53.09 132.96
CA ARG A 738 -43.20 -54.40 132.91
C ARG A 738 -42.84 -55.26 134.14
N ALA A 739 -41.58 -55.28 134.55
CA ALA A 739 -41.14 -56.00 135.74
C ALA A 739 -41.77 -55.44 137.02
N LEU A 740 -41.83 -54.11 137.17
CA LEU A 740 -42.49 -53.43 138.27
C LEU A 740 -43.99 -53.76 138.33
N ARG A 741 -44.70 -53.70 137.19
CA ARG A 741 -46.12 -54.06 137.11
C ARG A 741 -46.37 -55.54 137.43
N LEU A 742 -45.50 -56.43 137.01
CA LEU A 742 -45.58 -57.84 137.41
C LEU A 742 -45.36 -58.02 138.92
N LEU A 743 -44.51 -57.20 139.55
CA LEU A 743 -44.27 -57.21 141.00
C LEU A 743 -45.49 -56.67 141.77
N GLU A 744 -46.10 -55.58 141.28
CA GLU A 744 -47.37 -55.04 141.75
C GLU A 744 -48.48 -56.09 141.67
N GLU A 745 -48.70 -56.70 140.50
CA GLU A 745 -49.70 -57.75 140.29
C GLU A 745 -49.44 -58.99 141.16
N ASN A 746 -48.19 -59.37 141.40
CA ASN A 746 -47.85 -60.46 142.33
C ASN A 746 -48.19 -60.12 143.79
N LEU A 747 -47.98 -58.87 144.22
CA LEU A 747 -48.33 -58.44 145.58
C LEU A 747 -49.83 -58.23 145.75
N LEU A 748 -50.49 -57.59 144.79
CA LEU A 748 -51.95 -57.45 144.74
C LEU A 748 -52.64 -58.80 144.57
N SER A 749 -52.04 -59.80 143.92
CA SER A 749 -52.58 -61.17 143.85
C SER A 749 -52.26 -62.02 145.08
N LEU A 750 -51.21 -61.71 145.86
CA LEU A 750 -51.01 -62.27 147.20
C LEU A 750 -52.03 -61.70 148.21
N ILE A 751 -52.18 -60.37 148.24
CA ILE A 751 -53.22 -59.66 149.01
C ILE A 751 -54.59 -60.17 148.59
N ARG A 752 -54.87 -60.28 147.28
CA ARG A 752 -56.11 -60.90 146.80
C ARG A 752 -56.18 -62.37 147.16
N ASN A 753 -55.16 -63.21 147.19
CA ASN A 753 -55.32 -64.61 147.65
C ASN A 753 -55.66 -64.69 149.14
N TRP A 754 -55.22 -63.73 149.95
CA TRP A 754 -55.71 -63.56 151.33
C TRP A 754 -57.20 -63.13 151.38
N GLN A 755 -57.79 -62.73 150.24
CA GLN A 755 -59.18 -62.28 150.05
C GLN A 755 -60.07 -63.14 149.06
N LEU A 756 -59.57 -63.87 148.01
CA LEU A 756 -60.19 -64.06 146.63
C LEU A 756 -59.42 -64.87 145.47
N GLN A 757 -59.95 -65.06 144.17
CA GLN A 757 -59.37 -65.29 142.71
C GLN A 757 -60.34 -65.07 141.38
N ARG A 758 -59.98 -64.59 140.07
CA ARG A 758 -60.71 -64.60 138.63
C ARG A 758 -59.99 -64.01 137.26
N MET A 759 -60.51 -64.16 135.95
CA MET A 759 -60.51 -63.27 134.63
C MET A 759 -60.02 -63.64 133.08
N GLU A 760 -60.44 -62.94 131.93
CA GLU A 760 -60.46 -63.27 130.38
C GLU A 760 -60.36 -62.03 129.27
N LEU A 761 -60.36 -61.84 127.85
CA LEU A 761 -60.27 -62.36 126.34
C LEU A 761 -60.28 -61.15 125.19
N ASP A 762 -60.20 -60.95 123.77
CA ASP A 762 -60.01 -61.51 122.30
C ASP A 762 -59.73 -60.43 121.04
N SER A 763 -59.75 -60.66 119.63
CA SER A 763 -59.14 -59.83 118.42
C SER A 763 -59.68 -59.64 116.85
N GLY A 764 -58.88 -59.18 115.77
CA GLY A 764 -59.21 -58.40 114.43
C GLY A 764 -58.93 -58.87 112.86
N LYS A 765 -58.93 -58.02 111.71
CA LYS A 765 -59.02 -58.34 110.15
C LYS A 765 -58.49 -57.29 108.94
N LYS A 766 -58.34 -57.53 107.52
CA LYS A 766 -57.70 -56.66 106.31
C LYS A 766 -57.98 -56.87 104.66
N MET A 767 -57.68 -55.97 103.57
CA MET A 767 -57.85 -56.05 101.96
C MET A 767 -57.14 -55.01 100.84
N VAL A 768 -57.10 -55.11 99.40
CA VAL A 768 -56.44 -54.20 98.21
C VAL A 768 -56.76 -54.29 96.56
N PHE A 769 -56.38 -53.37 95.52
CA PHE A 769 -56.50 -53.34 93.90
C PHE A 769 -55.74 -52.16 92.94
N THR A 770 -55.60 -51.75 91.56
CA THR A 770 -55.80 -52.00 89.96
C THR A 770 -55.19 -50.92 88.80
N ASN A 771 -55.11 -51.04 87.35
CA ASN A 771 -54.52 -50.05 86.20
C ASN A 771 -54.71 -50.16 84.51
N ASN A 772 -54.27 -49.26 83.46
CA ASN A 772 -54.42 -49.25 81.84
C ASN A 772 -53.61 -48.27 80.70
N ILE A 773 -53.65 -48.29 79.25
CA ILE A 773 -52.80 -47.56 78.06
C ILE A 773 -53.20 -47.29 76.41
N PRO A 774 -52.48 -46.51 75.41
CA PRO A 774 -52.79 -46.04 73.88
C PRO A 774 -51.75 -45.78 72.56
N LYS A 775 -52.04 -45.31 71.20
CA LYS A 775 -51.10 -45.03 69.88
C LYS A 775 -51.50 -44.27 68.40
N SER A 776 -50.63 -43.98 67.28
CA SER A 776 -50.79 -43.23 65.82
C SER A 776 -49.79 -43.51 64.47
N GLY A 777 -49.53 -43.02 63.12
CA GLY A 777 -49.76 -42.03 61.83
C GLY A 777 -48.77 -42.20 60.45
N PHE A 778 -48.50 -41.61 59.13
CA PHE A 778 -48.85 -40.65 57.87
C PHE A 778 -47.99 -40.66 56.38
N LEU A 779 -48.13 -39.87 55.15
CA LEU A 779 -47.44 -39.96 53.66
C LEU A 779 -47.47 -38.84 52.35
N ILE A 780 -46.72 -38.81 51.10
CA ILE A 780 -46.69 -37.84 49.76
C ILE A 780 -45.80 -38.01 48.30
N ASN A 781 -45.94 -37.38 46.99
CA ASN A 781 -45.02 -37.32 45.62
C ASN A 781 -45.30 -36.55 44.08
N PRO A 782 -44.37 -36.16 43.02
CA PRO A 782 -44.52 -35.44 41.55
C PRO A 782 -43.48 -35.38 40.17
N THR A 783 -43.72 -34.89 38.80
CA THR A 783 -42.83 -34.19 37.58
C THR A 783 -42.73 -34.53 35.89
N ASP A 784 -42.35 -33.67 34.76
CA ASP A 784 -42.18 -33.89 33.13
C ASP A 784 -41.54 -32.83 31.91
N PRO A 785 -41.15 -33.06 30.50
CA PRO A 785 -40.43 -32.19 29.30
C PRO A 785 -40.59 -32.20 27.57
N ILE A 786 -39.84 -31.47 26.54
CA ILE A 786 -40.04 -31.22 24.91
C ILE A 786 -38.90 -30.82 23.66
N PRO A 787 -39.10 -30.65 22.21
CA PRO A 787 -38.13 -30.58 20.87
C PRO A 787 -38.09 -29.54 19.49
N ARG A 788 -37.49 -29.76 18.17
CA ARG A 788 -37.12 -28.85 16.84
C ARG A 788 -37.25 -29.31 15.24
N HIS A 789 -37.61 -28.45 14.19
CA HIS A 789 -37.52 -28.47 12.61
C HIS A 789 -38.33 -29.50 11.68
N ARG A 790 -38.66 -29.44 10.33
CA ARG A 790 -38.49 -28.57 9.07
C ARG A 790 -39.62 -28.84 7.98
N ARG A 791 -39.73 -28.06 6.88
CA ARG A 791 -40.69 -28.13 5.71
C ARG A 791 -40.05 -28.70 4.40
N ARG A 792 -40.81 -29.18 3.40
CA ARG A 792 -40.38 -29.44 1.98
C ARG A 792 -41.56 -29.43 0.99
N GLU A 793 -41.46 -28.66 -0.09
CA GLU A 793 -42.17 -28.81 -1.40
C GLU A 793 -41.70 -27.68 -2.34
N ASP A 794 -40.95 -28.02 -3.41
CA ASP A 794 -40.68 -27.25 -4.66
C ASP A 794 -39.46 -27.86 -5.38
N GLU A 795 -39.66 -28.91 -6.20
CA GLU A 795 -38.57 -29.57 -6.94
C GLU A 795 -38.87 -29.82 -8.44
N GLY A 796 -40.08 -29.51 -8.93
CA GLY A 796 -40.54 -29.95 -10.26
C GLY A 796 -40.23 -29.04 -11.46
N SER A 797 -39.81 -27.79 -11.26
CA SER A 797 -39.72 -26.79 -12.37
C SER A 797 -38.31 -26.62 -12.97
N HIS A 798 -37.28 -27.27 -12.43
CA HIS A 798 -35.89 -26.89 -12.73
C HIS A 798 -35.25 -27.73 -13.86
N GLU A 799 -35.67 -28.98 -14.04
CA GLU A 799 -35.01 -29.92 -14.99
C GLU A 799 -35.29 -29.57 -16.46
N ASP A 800 -36.52 -29.23 -16.82
CA ASP A 800 -36.93 -28.89 -18.19
C ASP A 800 -36.11 -27.73 -18.79
N PHE A 801 -35.89 -26.67 -17.99
CA PHE A 801 -35.08 -25.51 -18.40
C PHE A 801 -33.63 -25.91 -18.68
N THR A 802 -33.02 -26.69 -17.78
CA THR A 802 -31.62 -27.16 -17.92
C THR A 802 -31.47 -28.12 -19.10
N GLN A 803 -32.47 -28.95 -19.40
CA GLN A 803 -32.47 -29.82 -20.58
C GLN A 803 -32.56 -29.01 -21.89
N LEU A 804 -33.43 -28.00 -21.95
CA LEU A 804 -33.56 -27.13 -23.12
C LEU A 804 -32.29 -26.30 -23.36
N LEU A 805 -31.70 -25.73 -22.31
CA LEU A 805 -30.45 -24.96 -22.40
C LEU A 805 -29.31 -25.79 -23.01
N ARG A 806 -29.09 -27.00 -22.48
CA ARG A 806 -28.09 -27.94 -23.01
C ARG A 806 -28.37 -28.36 -24.47
N SER A 807 -29.64 -28.47 -24.86
CA SER A 807 -30.01 -28.83 -26.23
C SER A 807 -29.67 -27.73 -27.25
N PHE A 808 -29.90 -26.45 -26.90
CA PHE A 808 -29.59 -25.32 -27.76
C PHE A 808 -28.07 -25.05 -27.83
N GLU A 809 -27.35 -25.23 -26.72
CA GLU A 809 -25.88 -25.14 -26.69
C GLU A 809 -25.23 -26.15 -27.66
N GLN A 810 -25.63 -27.42 -27.59
CA GLN A 810 -25.12 -28.47 -28.48
C GLN A 810 -25.46 -28.19 -29.96
N TRP A 811 -26.69 -27.73 -30.24
CA TRP A 811 -27.10 -27.33 -31.59
C TRP A 811 -26.21 -26.21 -32.13
N LEU A 812 -26.00 -25.15 -31.33
CA LEU A 812 -25.20 -23.99 -31.71
C LEU A 812 -23.72 -24.36 -31.93
N GLN A 813 -23.16 -25.22 -31.06
CA GLN A 813 -21.79 -25.70 -31.20
C GLN A 813 -21.60 -26.50 -32.50
N VAL A 814 -22.56 -27.35 -32.87
CA VAL A 814 -22.52 -28.14 -34.12
C VAL A 814 -22.57 -27.21 -35.34
N GLU A 815 -23.53 -26.28 -35.42
CA GLU A 815 -23.66 -25.40 -36.60
C GLU A 815 -22.48 -24.42 -36.73
N ASN A 816 -21.96 -23.90 -35.62
CA ASN A 816 -20.78 -23.04 -35.63
C ASN A 816 -19.52 -23.82 -36.07
N SER A 817 -19.40 -25.11 -35.69
CA SER A 817 -18.31 -25.97 -36.19
C SER A 817 -18.39 -26.24 -37.70
N LYS A 818 -19.61 -26.37 -38.27
CA LYS A 818 -19.82 -26.45 -39.73
C LYS A 818 -19.38 -25.15 -40.40
N LEU A 819 -19.84 -24.00 -39.88
CA LEU A 819 -19.53 -22.67 -40.42
C LEU A 819 -18.02 -22.44 -40.48
N VAL A 820 -17.29 -22.69 -39.40
CA VAL A 820 -15.82 -22.56 -39.36
C VAL A 820 -15.13 -23.47 -40.39
N ARG A 821 -15.59 -24.72 -40.54
CA ARG A 821 -15.07 -25.64 -41.57
C ARG A 821 -15.33 -25.15 -42.99
N ILE A 822 -16.48 -24.52 -43.26
CA ILE A 822 -16.84 -23.97 -44.57
C ILE A 822 -16.05 -22.69 -44.88
N ILE A 823 -15.84 -21.82 -43.90
CA ILE A 823 -14.98 -20.64 -44.01
C ILE A 823 -13.54 -21.05 -44.36
N ALA A 824 -13.04 -22.14 -43.79
CA ALA A 824 -11.71 -22.69 -44.02
C ALA A 824 -11.55 -23.48 -45.35
N MET A 825 -12.61 -23.70 -46.14
CA MET A 825 -12.49 -24.39 -47.43
C MET A 825 -11.72 -23.56 -48.46
N ARG A 826 -10.65 -24.13 -49.04
CA ARG A 826 -9.87 -23.52 -50.14
C ARG A 826 -10.72 -23.36 -51.41
N THR A 827 -10.97 -22.12 -51.81
CA THR A 827 -11.80 -21.73 -52.96
C THR A 827 -11.00 -21.62 -54.28
N ALA A 828 -10.13 -22.60 -54.56
CA ALA A 828 -9.19 -22.55 -55.70
C ALA A 828 -9.82 -22.74 -57.10
N THR A 829 -11.11 -23.09 -57.18
CA THR A 829 -11.83 -23.24 -58.46
C THR A 829 -13.29 -22.79 -58.32
N ALA A 830 -13.94 -22.43 -59.43
CA ALA A 830 -15.36 -22.09 -59.47
C ALA A 830 -16.28 -23.19 -58.90
N LYS A 831 -15.90 -24.47 -59.03
CA LYS A 831 -16.62 -25.60 -58.43
C LYS A 831 -16.53 -25.56 -56.90
N HIS A 832 -15.39 -25.19 -56.32
CA HIS A 832 -15.24 -25.04 -54.86
C HIS A 832 -15.98 -23.80 -54.33
N LEU A 833 -16.05 -22.71 -55.09
CA LEU A 833 -16.87 -21.53 -54.75
C LEU A 833 -18.36 -21.89 -54.66
N ARG A 834 -18.95 -22.49 -55.72
CA ARG A 834 -20.35 -22.96 -55.70
C ARG A 834 -20.63 -23.99 -54.59
N THR A 835 -19.65 -24.84 -54.25
CA THR A 835 -19.76 -25.80 -53.14
C THR A 835 -19.74 -25.12 -51.77
N ARG A 836 -19.05 -23.99 -51.62
CA ARG A 836 -19.02 -23.18 -50.38
C ARG A 836 -20.31 -22.37 -50.23
N GLU A 837 -20.78 -21.78 -51.32
CA GLU A 837 -22.04 -21.03 -51.42
C GLU A 837 -23.25 -21.88 -51.00
N MET A 838 -23.45 -23.03 -51.64
CA MET A 838 -24.53 -23.97 -51.34
C MET A 838 -24.54 -24.40 -49.86
N LYS A 839 -23.36 -24.59 -49.25
CA LYS A 839 -23.22 -24.96 -47.82
C LYS A 839 -23.44 -23.81 -46.84
N LEU A 840 -23.27 -22.56 -47.27
CA LEU A 840 -23.65 -21.40 -46.45
C LEU A 840 -25.17 -21.17 -46.51
N GLN A 841 -25.77 -21.33 -47.68
CA GLN A 841 -27.24 -21.33 -47.84
C GLN A 841 -27.92 -22.44 -47.01
N GLU A 842 -27.30 -23.63 -46.93
CA GLU A 842 -27.75 -24.73 -46.05
C GLU A 842 -27.76 -24.32 -44.56
N LEU A 843 -26.76 -23.55 -44.09
CA LEU A 843 -26.71 -23.04 -42.72
C LEU A 843 -27.69 -21.88 -42.49
N GLU A 844 -27.84 -20.97 -43.47
CA GLU A 844 -28.81 -19.87 -43.40
C GLU A 844 -30.25 -20.39 -43.29
N ALA A 845 -30.58 -21.45 -44.02
CA ALA A 845 -31.88 -22.13 -43.93
C ALA A 845 -32.19 -22.70 -42.53
N ARG A 846 -31.18 -22.92 -41.68
CA ARG A 846 -31.35 -23.43 -40.30
C ARG A 846 -31.33 -22.34 -39.22
N VAL A 847 -31.11 -21.07 -39.58
CA VAL A 847 -31.20 -19.95 -38.62
C VAL A 847 -32.59 -19.86 -37.94
N PRO A 848 -33.73 -20.10 -38.62
CA PRO A 848 -35.05 -20.11 -37.97
C PRO A 848 -35.22 -21.22 -36.93
N GLU A 849 -34.58 -22.38 -37.14
CA GLU A 849 -34.60 -23.52 -36.21
C GLU A 849 -33.91 -23.14 -34.89
N GLY A 850 -32.70 -22.58 -34.97
CA GLY A 850 -31.98 -22.06 -33.81
C GLY A 850 -32.70 -20.91 -33.10
N GLN A 851 -33.37 -20.03 -33.87
CA GLN A 851 -34.15 -18.92 -33.31
C GLN A 851 -35.35 -19.44 -32.49
N HIS A 852 -36.05 -20.46 -32.99
CA HIS A 852 -37.16 -21.11 -32.27
C HIS A 852 -36.69 -21.86 -31.01
N LEU A 853 -35.54 -22.54 -31.06
CA LEU A 853 -34.94 -23.17 -29.88
C LEU A 853 -34.59 -22.14 -28.79
N PHE A 854 -33.99 -21.01 -29.19
CA PHE A 854 -33.65 -19.92 -28.28
C PHE A 854 -34.90 -19.22 -27.70
N GLU A 855 -35.95 -19.03 -28.49
CA GLU A 855 -37.21 -18.44 -28.01
C GLU A 855 -37.98 -19.37 -27.05
N ASN A 856 -37.92 -20.69 -27.22
CA ASN A 856 -38.45 -21.63 -26.24
C ASN A 856 -37.70 -21.55 -24.90
N LEU A 857 -36.37 -21.44 -24.93
CA LEU A 857 -35.51 -21.27 -23.76
C LEU A 857 -35.86 -19.97 -23.00
N LEU A 858 -36.08 -18.87 -23.72
CA LEU A 858 -36.51 -17.58 -23.14
C LEU A 858 -37.91 -17.62 -22.49
N ARG A 859 -38.82 -18.49 -22.95
CA ARG A 859 -40.22 -18.52 -22.47
C ARG A 859 -40.41 -19.15 -21.08
N LEU A 860 -39.48 -20.01 -20.64
CA LEU A 860 -39.58 -20.67 -19.33
C LEU A 860 -39.05 -19.81 -18.18
N GLY A 861 -38.10 -18.92 -18.46
CA GLY A 861 -37.49 -18.00 -17.48
C GLY A 861 -36.44 -18.68 -16.59
N PRO A 862 -35.29 -18.04 -16.33
CA PRO A 862 -34.26 -18.61 -15.47
C PRO A 862 -34.69 -18.56 -13.98
N ALA A 863 -34.44 -19.65 -13.25
CA ALA A 863 -34.40 -19.62 -11.80
C ALA A 863 -33.24 -18.71 -11.32
N ARG A 864 -33.28 -18.25 -10.05
CA ARG A 864 -32.24 -17.36 -9.48
C ARG A 864 -30.88 -18.07 -9.35
N GLY A 865 -30.15 -18.14 -10.46
CA GLY A 865 -28.80 -18.72 -10.58
C GLY A 865 -28.30 -18.84 -12.02
N THR A 866 -29.17 -19.15 -12.98
CA THR A 866 -28.78 -19.45 -14.38
C THR A 866 -28.95 -18.25 -15.33
N SER A 867 -28.71 -17.03 -14.85
CA SER A 867 -28.87 -15.81 -15.66
C SER A 867 -27.69 -15.60 -16.61
N ASP A 868 -26.47 -15.79 -16.11
CA ASP A 868 -25.24 -15.42 -16.80
C ASP A 868 -24.96 -16.38 -17.97
N GLU A 869 -25.20 -17.69 -17.77
CA GLU A 869 -25.13 -18.72 -18.81
C GLU A 869 -26.03 -18.40 -20.02
N LEU A 870 -27.20 -17.80 -19.77
CA LEU A 870 -28.17 -17.43 -20.80
C LEU A 870 -27.72 -16.18 -21.58
N GLU A 871 -27.08 -15.21 -20.90
CA GLU A 871 -26.48 -14.04 -21.56
C GLU A 871 -25.29 -14.43 -22.45
N ASP A 872 -24.44 -15.36 -21.99
CA ASP A 872 -23.34 -15.93 -22.78
C ASP A 872 -23.85 -16.67 -24.02
N LEU A 873 -24.86 -17.55 -23.88
CA LEU A 873 -25.49 -18.20 -25.03
C LEU A 873 -26.14 -17.19 -25.99
N ARG A 874 -26.76 -16.11 -25.48
CA ARG A 874 -27.29 -15.02 -26.32
C ARG A 874 -26.18 -14.34 -27.13
N TYR A 875 -25.02 -14.09 -26.51
CA TYR A 875 -23.86 -13.52 -27.20
C TYR A 875 -23.31 -14.46 -28.27
N GLN A 876 -23.14 -15.76 -27.96
CA GLN A 876 -22.68 -16.76 -28.92
C GLN A 876 -23.63 -16.91 -30.11
N TRP A 877 -24.95 -16.89 -29.87
CA TRP A 877 -25.98 -16.96 -30.92
C TRP A 877 -25.94 -15.73 -31.86
N MET A 878 -25.75 -14.53 -31.31
CA MET A 878 -25.59 -13.31 -32.11
C MET A 878 -24.28 -13.32 -32.91
N LEU A 879 -23.18 -13.80 -32.32
CA LEU A 879 -21.88 -13.91 -32.99
C LEU A 879 -21.91 -14.92 -34.15
N TYR A 880 -22.62 -16.06 -33.99
CA TYR A 880 -22.86 -17.01 -35.08
C TYR A 880 -23.64 -16.38 -36.23
N LYS A 881 -24.76 -15.69 -35.93
CA LYS A 881 -25.60 -15.02 -36.94
C LYS A 881 -24.84 -13.94 -37.72
N SER A 882 -23.95 -13.18 -37.08
CA SER A 882 -23.06 -12.23 -37.79
C SER A 882 -22.11 -12.99 -38.72
N LYS A 883 -21.28 -13.90 -38.18
CA LYS A 883 -20.26 -14.64 -38.95
C LYS A 883 -20.82 -15.37 -40.17
N LEU A 884 -22.04 -15.89 -40.07
CA LEU A 884 -22.75 -16.53 -41.18
C LEU A 884 -23.08 -15.51 -42.28
N LYS A 885 -23.78 -14.42 -41.91
CA LYS A 885 -24.17 -13.34 -42.82
C LYS A 885 -22.96 -12.67 -43.49
N ASP A 886 -21.91 -12.40 -42.72
CA ASP A 886 -20.65 -11.83 -43.20
C ASP A 886 -19.96 -12.76 -44.22
N SER A 887 -20.01 -14.08 -43.99
CA SER A 887 -19.46 -15.10 -44.90
C SER A 887 -20.23 -15.19 -46.22
N SER A 888 -21.55 -14.98 -46.20
CA SER A 888 -22.39 -14.97 -47.39
C SER A 888 -22.21 -13.69 -48.22
N HIS A 889 -22.13 -12.52 -47.58
CA HIS A 889 -21.90 -11.24 -48.26
C HIS A 889 -20.58 -11.20 -49.05
N LEU A 890 -19.52 -11.84 -48.53
CA LEU A 890 -18.23 -11.96 -49.23
C LEU A 890 -18.31 -12.81 -50.51
N LEU A 891 -19.28 -13.74 -50.61
CA LEU A 891 -19.55 -14.46 -51.85
C LEU A 891 -20.42 -13.66 -52.82
N THR A 892 -21.39 -12.86 -52.32
CA THR A 892 -22.24 -12.02 -53.19
C THR A 892 -21.42 -10.98 -53.97
N GLN A 893 -20.30 -10.51 -53.42
CA GLN A 893 -19.36 -9.61 -54.10
C GLN A 893 -18.47 -10.27 -55.16
N SER A 894 -18.49 -11.61 -55.31
CA SER A 894 -17.59 -12.36 -56.19
C SER A 894 -18.31 -13.19 -57.27
N SER A 895 -19.47 -12.72 -57.73
CA SER A 895 -20.21 -13.29 -58.87
C SER A 895 -19.69 -12.75 -60.23
N PRO A 896 -19.26 -13.61 -61.18
CA PRO A 896 -18.86 -13.18 -62.51
C PRO A 896 -20.05 -13.10 -63.48
N GLY A 897 -20.37 -11.90 -63.97
CA GLY A 897 -21.32 -11.72 -65.08
C GLY A 897 -20.71 -12.19 -66.41
N GLU A 898 -21.45 -12.99 -67.18
CA GLU A 898 -20.95 -13.63 -68.40
C GLU A 898 -20.93 -12.69 -69.61
N LEU A 899 -19.85 -12.75 -70.39
CA LEU A 899 -19.73 -12.15 -71.72
C LEU A 899 -19.88 -13.24 -72.79
N THR A 900 -20.82 -13.07 -73.73
CA THR A 900 -20.84 -13.82 -75.00
C THR A 900 -21.01 -12.84 -76.15
N GLY A 901 -20.09 -12.84 -77.13
CA GLY A 901 -20.00 -11.72 -78.09
C GLY A 901 -19.07 -11.83 -79.30
N PHE A 902 -18.62 -13.04 -79.65
CA PHE A 902 -17.90 -13.39 -80.91
C PHE A 902 -16.56 -12.71 -81.25
N GLN A 903 -15.82 -13.34 -82.16
CA GLN A 903 -14.42 -13.03 -82.49
C GLN A 903 -14.26 -12.18 -83.76
N LYS A 904 -13.22 -11.32 -83.76
CA LYS A 904 -12.21 -11.03 -84.83
C LYS A 904 -11.60 -9.65 -84.55
N THR A 905 -10.29 -9.39 -84.58
CA THR A 905 -9.05 -10.19 -84.75
C THR A 905 -7.87 -9.36 -84.24
N TRP A 906 -6.78 -9.95 -83.73
CA TRP A 906 -5.39 -9.70 -84.17
C TRP A 906 -4.34 -10.58 -83.44
N GLN A 907 -3.13 -10.58 -83.99
CA GLN A 907 -2.06 -11.57 -83.94
C GLN A 907 -1.50 -11.96 -82.55
N TRP A 908 -1.05 -13.22 -82.43
CA TRP A 908 -0.12 -13.71 -81.40
C TRP A 908 1.27 -13.97 -81.99
N ARG A 909 2.31 -13.30 -81.48
CA ARG A 909 3.72 -13.76 -81.41
C ARG A 909 4.51 -12.82 -80.49
N GLY A 910 5.29 -13.37 -79.53
CA GLY A 910 6.16 -12.54 -78.67
C GLY A 910 6.34 -12.97 -77.19
N LEU A 911 5.75 -14.08 -76.75
CA LEU A 911 5.64 -14.47 -75.32
C LEU A 911 6.96 -14.79 -74.58
N GLY A 912 8.13 -14.67 -75.22
CA GLY A 912 9.44 -15.00 -74.62
C GLY A 912 10.05 -13.93 -73.71
N SER A 913 9.58 -12.68 -73.73
CA SER A 913 10.25 -11.56 -73.04
C SER A 913 9.83 -11.38 -71.57
N LEU A 914 8.56 -11.63 -71.25
CA LEU A 914 7.98 -11.29 -69.93
C LEU A 914 8.43 -12.23 -68.81
N PHE A 915 8.52 -13.55 -69.08
CA PHE A 915 9.01 -14.53 -68.08
C PHE A 915 10.43 -14.20 -67.59
N ARG A 916 11.32 -13.74 -68.49
CA ARG A 916 12.69 -13.37 -68.13
C ARG A 916 12.73 -12.16 -67.19
N LYS A 917 11.85 -11.18 -67.37
CA LYS A 917 11.73 -10.03 -66.46
C LYS A 917 11.12 -10.41 -65.10
N ALA A 918 10.11 -11.30 -65.08
CA ALA A 918 9.50 -11.76 -63.84
C ALA A 918 10.52 -12.50 -62.93
N CYS A 919 11.29 -13.45 -63.47
CA CYS A 919 12.28 -14.19 -62.69
C CYS A 919 13.41 -13.31 -62.14
N CYS A 920 13.89 -12.32 -62.91
CA CYS A 920 14.96 -11.42 -62.47
C CYS A 920 14.57 -10.46 -61.34
N VAL A 921 13.28 -10.23 -61.09
CA VAL A 921 12.79 -9.40 -59.97
C VAL A 921 12.34 -10.25 -58.78
N ALA A 922 11.68 -11.39 -59.03
CA ALA A 922 11.19 -12.26 -57.97
C ALA A 922 12.32 -12.93 -57.15
N LEU A 923 13.37 -13.43 -57.82
CA LEU A 923 14.46 -14.14 -57.16
C LEU A 923 15.23 -13.31 -56.12
N PRO A 924 15.73 -12.08 -56.40
CA PRO A 924 16.42 -11.29 -55.39
C PRO A 924 15.50 -10.89 -54.22
N LEU A 925 14.20 -10.68 -54.46
CA LEU A 925 13.21 -10.44 -53.40
C LEU A 925 12.99 -11.68 -52.51
N GLN A 926 12.95 -12.88 -53.10
CA GLN A 926 12.85 -14.14 -52.34
C GLN A 926 14.14 -14.45 -51.57
N VAL A 927 15.31 -14.14 -52.13
CA VAL A 927 16.61 -14.25 -51.43
C VAL A 927 16.69 -13.24 -50.27
N LEU A 928 16.23 -12.00 -50.46
CA LEU A 928 16.15 -11.01 -49.38
C LEU A 928 15.21 -11.48 -48.25
N LEU A 929 14.05 -12.06 -48.59
CA LEU A 929 13.11 -12.60 -47.62
C LEU A 929 13.69 -13.81 -46.86
N LEU A 930 14.39 -14.70 -47.56
CA LEU A 930 15.12 -15.82 -46.95
C LEU A 930 16.27 -15.35 -46.05
N LEU A 931 16.96 -14.27 -46.42
CA LEU A 931 18.03 -13.68 -45.61
C LEU A 931 17.48 -12.97 -44.36
N PHE A 932 16.30 -12.34 -44.43
CA PHE A 932 15.56 -11.86 -43.27
C PHE A 932 15.11 -13.01 -42.34
N LEU A 933 14.62 -14.11 -42.90
CA LEU A 933 14.31 -15.32 -42.13
C LEU A 933 15.57 -15.93 -41.50
N LEU A 934 16.71 -15.94 -42.20
CA LEU A 934 17.98 -16.39 -41.66
C LEU A 934 18.46 -15.51 -40.50
N LEU A 935 18.33 -14.17 -40.61
CA LEU A 935 18.60 -13.26 -39.49
C LEU A 935 17.68 -13.52 -38.29
N LEU A 936 16.40 -13.83 -38.52
CA LEU A 936 15.46 -14.20 -37.46
C LEU A 936 15.82 -15.53 -36.76
N PHE A 937 16.51 -16.45 -37.45
CA PHE A 937 17.08 -17.66 -36.86
C PHE A 937 18.51 -17.49 -36.28
N LEU A 938 19.18 -16.37 -36.55
CA LEU A 938 20.52 -16.04 -36.02
C LEU A 938 20.48 -15.06 -34.84
N LEU A 939 19.29 -14.54 -34.47
CA LEU A 939 19.07 -13.92 -33.17
C LEU A 939 19.25 -14.97 -32.06
N PRO A 940 20.11 -14.73 -31.06
CA PRO A 940 20.29 -15.68 -29.97
C PRO A 940 18.98 -15.82 -29.18
N VAL A 941 18.53 -17.07 -29.00
CA VAL A 941 17.41 -17.39 -28.12
C VAL A 941 17.88 -17.21 -26.69
N GLY A 942 17.70 -15.99 -26.15
CA GLY A 942 17.67 -15.78 -24.72
C GLY A 942 16.42 -16.44 -24.16
N GLU A 943 16.59 -17.56 -23.46
CA GLU A 943 15.58 -18.08 -22.57
C GLU A 943 15.43 -17.09 -21.41
N GLU A 944 14.23 -16.52 -21.23
CA GLU A 944 13.53 -16.39 -19.94
C GLU A 944 12.23 -15.56 -20.06
N GLU A 945 11.44 -15.63 -19.00
CA GLU A 945 10.02 -15.38 -18.81
C GLU A 945 9.36 -14.17 -19.51
N ARG A 946 8.22 -14.42 -20.18
CA ARG A 946 7.29 -13.37 -20.67
C ARG A 946 6.23 -13.05 -19.61
N SER A 947 6.31 -11.89 -18.97
CA SER A 947 5.17 -11.31 -18.22
C SER A 947 4.42 -10.26 -19.06
N CYS A 948 3.09 -10.39 -19.17
CA CYS A 948 2.27 -9.57 -20.06
C CYS A 948 1.73 -8.31 -19.37
N ALA A 949 2.62 -7.36 -19.03
CA ALA A 949 2.27 -6.14 -18.28
C ALA A 949 2.24 -4.83 -19.10
N LEU A 950 2.68 -4.83 -20.37
CA LEU A 950 3.13 -3.61 -21.07
C LEU A 950 2.46 -3.35 -22.43
N ALA A 951 1.19 -3.74 -22.59
CA ALA A 951 0.48 -3.66 -23.88
C ALA A 951 -0.99 -3.16 -23.81
N ASN A 952 -1.33 -2.24 -22.89
CA ASN A 952 -2.63 -1.54 -22.94
C ASN A 952 -2.60 -0.12 -22.35
N ASN A 953 -2.18 0.86 -23.14
CA ASN A 953 -2.06 2.27 -22.75
C ASN A 953 -3.16 3.19 -23.34
N PHE A 954 -4.38 2.67 -23.55
CA PHE A 954 -5.51 3.45 -24.07
C PHE A 954 -6.67 3.70 -23.08
N ALA A 955 -6.57 3.20 -21.84
CA ALA A 955 -7.66 3.23 -20.86
C ALA A 955 -7.57 4.33 -19.78
N ARG A 956 -6.80 5.42 -20.00
CA ARG A 956 -6.58 6.48 -18.98
C ARG A 956 -6.62 7.94 -19.47
N SER A 957 -6.99 8.23 -20.71
CA SER A 957 -7.35 9.57 -21.16
C SER A 957 -8.88 9.77 -21.14
N PHE A 958 -9.32 10.97 -20.74
CA PHE A 958 -10.72 11.43 -20.63
C PHE A 958 -11.53 11.07 -19.37
N THR A 959 -11.08 11.58 -18.22
CA THR A 959 -12.00 12.02 -17.15
C THR A 959 -11.87 13.54 -16.95
N LEU A 960 -12.77 14.32 -17.57
CA LEU A 960 -12.92 15.75 -17.28
C LEU A 960 -13.65 15.91 -15.94
N MET A 961 -12.89 16.02 -14.85
CA MET A 961 -13.42 16.59 -13.60
C MET A 961 -13.36 18.11 -13.70
N LEU A 962 -14.51 18.79 -13.66
CA LEU A 962 -14.52 20.21 -13.35
C LEU A 962 -14.03 20.39 -11.91
N ARG A 963 -13.02 21.24 -11.71
CA ARG A 963 -12.78 21.88 -10.41
C ARG A 963 -13.54 23.20 -10.38
N TYR A 964 -14.17 23.46 -9.25
CA TYR A 964 -14.83 24.72 -8.93
C TYR A 964 -14.05 25.37 -7.79
N ASP A 965 -13.29 26.42 -8.12
CA ASP A 965 -12.51 27.18 -7.14
C ASP A 965 -13.33 28.39 -6.67
N GLY A 966 -14.18 28.16 -5.68
CA GLY A 966 -14.99 29.18 -5.03
C GLY A 966 -15.53 28.69 -3.66
N PRO A 967 -15.79 29.59 -2.69
CA PRO A 967 -16.42 29.22 -1.44
C PRO A 967 -17.87 28.75 -1.69
N PRO A 968 -18.40 27.82 -0.89
CA PRO A 968 -19.76 27.31 -1.08
C PRO A 968 -20.81 28.41 -0.84
N PRO A 969 -21.93 28.42 -1.59
CA PRO A 969 -23.09 29.24 -1.25
C PRO A 969 -23.70 28.79 0.08
N THR A 970 -24.33 29.75 0.77
CA THR A 970 -25.01 29.60 2.07
C THR A 970 -26.29 28.77 1.99
#